data_AF-A0A1A9C602-F1
#
_entry.id   AF-A0A1A9C602-F1
#
_cell.length_a   1.000
_cell.length_b   1.000
_cell.length_c   1.000
_cell.angle_alpha   90.00
_cell.angle_beta   90.00
_cell.angle_gamma   90.00
#
_symmetry.space_group_name_H-M   'P 1'
#
loop_
_entity.id
_entity.type
_entity.pdbx_description
1 polymer ?
#
loop_
_entity_poly.entity_id
_entity_poly.type
_entity_poly.pdbx_seq_one_letter_code
_entity_poly.pdbx_strand_id
1 'polypeptide(L)'
;MTPDELYALLPTVIRRRDAEEGGPLRALLTVVAEQVAVLQEDIERLYDNWFIETCDDWVVPYIGDLVGYEILPGIAAALSDDTSWGTGLSAVVVPRRDVADTVVHRRRKGTLPLLEDLSSAVAGWPARVVEHRRLLCVTPSVRRLTSEAGAVREGAAGGGLADLRSPVALDRLGGPFDGFARTLEVPRAGSARRPGRYGIRSVGLHVWRLRPYSVTRAPAYCLDRDRACYTFNVLAIDTPLFTAPVPEPSSFHVADESNVPGPIGRSALAERLNDYYGPHKSLCVWTGPDDPVPLDRIVSADLTGWRYRPRAGQVAVDPVLGRLMLPPGTAPAHGVRVTYHYAFSGDLGGGEYPRPEPAPADGCEPYRVGPGGDHGSIAEALEHWQAAKRAHPHKAEAIMEFTSSDVWAELDEIRLDAGDRLTLRAADGVRPVLRLRGRYGEDRGRVLTITGPRGGPPSEATARIVLDGLLVTGGCVRVRGGVERLVVRHCTFVPGWELEGRGTPLAPGAPSLDIADSPVRVEIRRSVLGTVTVAGRAGREPNRVDLCDSVLDATSRDATALGSPNGSPAHIVLTARSSTVIGSVRARAVDVLENCLLHGEVRIDRCDRGAVRFCWLPPDSPTPPRFHCQPEHSRAEERVVLRFAATRYGRPDYVRLADTCAEEIRRGGDNGSEPGVWRHLFEPQREDNLRTRLAEYTPAGCDAGVYFAT
;
A
#
# COMPACT_ATOMS: atom_id res chain seq x y z
N MET A 1 20.91 -35.98 3.26
CA MET A 1 20.92 -37.36 3.81
C MET A 1 20.44 -37.33 5.26
N THR A 2 19.63 -38.28 5.69
CA THR A 2 19.13 -38.37 7.08
C THR A 2 20.09 -39.17 7.99
N PRO A 3 20.05 -38.97 9.32
CA PRO A 3 20.82 -39.77 10.28
C PRO A 3 20.61 -41.28 10.12
N ASP A 4 19.37 -41.68 9.83
CA ASP A 4 18.99 -43.08 9.68
C ASP A 4 19.48 -43.67 8.35
N GLU A 5 19.57 -42.88 7.28
CA GLU A 5 20.20 -43.28 6.02
C GLU A 5 21.69 -43.55 6.21
N LEU A 6 22.42 -42.66 6.88
CA LEU A 6 23.85 -42.84 7.18
C LEU A 6 24.09 -44.05 8.09
N TYR A 7 23.24 -44.23 9.11
CA TYR A 7 23.31 -45.41 9.97
C TYR A 7 23.00 -46.70 9.19
N ALA A 8 22.05 -46.67 8.26
CA ALA A 8 21.68 -47.83 7.44
C ALA A 8 22.78 -48.28 6.46
N LEU A 9 23.69 -47.39 6.06
CA LEU A 9 24.86 -47.73 5.24
C LEU A 9 25.92 -48.56 6.02
N LEU A 10 25.83 -48.62 7.35
CA LEU A 10 26.75 -49.44 8.15
C LEU A 10 26.41 -50.94 8.09
N PRO A 11 27.42 -51.82 8.06
CA PRO A 11 27.23 -53.27 8.18
C PRO A 11 26.37 -53.64 9.39
N THR A 12 25.46 -54.60 9.20
CA THR A 12 24.48 -55.03 10.23
C THR A 12 25.15 -55.48 11.54
N VAL A 13 26.37 -56.04 11.47
CA VAL A 13 27.15 -56.44 12.66
C VAL A 13 27.50 -55.24 13.55
N ILE A 14 27.85 -54.09 12.94
CA ILE A 14 28.20 -52.86 13.67
C ILE A 14 26.94 -52.23 14.28
N ARG A 15 25.83 -52.18 13.53
CA ARG A 15 24.55 -51.65 14.03
C ARG A 15 24.00 -52.43 15.22
N ARG A 16 24.20 -53.76 15.23
CA ARG A 16 23.78 -54.61 16.34
C ARG A 16 24.60 -54.33 17.60
N ARG A 17 25.92 -54.20 17.46
CA ARG A 17 26.82 -53.89 18.58
C ARG A 17 26.57 -52.49 19.16
N ASP A 18 26.33 -51.50 18.30
CA ASP A 18 25.97 -50.15 18.75
C ASP A 18 24.66 -50.13 19.54
N ALA A 19 23.66 -50.90 19.10
CA ALA A 19 22.40 -51.05 19.83
C ALA A 19 22.59 -51.74 21.20
N GLU A 20 23.52 -52.71 21.29
CA GLU A 20 23.89 -53.38 22.56
C GLU A 20 24.65 -52.44 23.52
N GLU A 21 25.38 -51.44 23.00
CA GLU A 21 26.15 -50.44 23.77
C GLU A 21 25.37 -49.13 24.04
N GLY A 22 24.08 -49.06 23.70
CA GLY A 22 23.21 -47.91 23.99
C GLY A 22 23.17 -46.82 22.91
N GLY A 23 23.68 -47.08 21.71
CA GLY A 23 23.60 -46.20 20.52
C GLY A 23 24.57 -45.01 20.43
N PRO A 24 25.79 -45.02 21.01
CA PRO A 24 26.71 -43.88 20.91
C PRO A 24 27.14 -43.56 19.47
N LEU A 25 27.31 -44.57 18.60
CA LEU A 25 27.66 -44.35 17.20
C LEU A 25 26.51 -43.74 16.42
N ARG A 26 25.26 -44.18 16.65
CA ARG A 26 24.07 -43.54 16.09
C ARG A 26 24.00 -42.06 16.51
N ALA A 27 24.25 -41.74 17.78
CA ALA A 27 24.25 -40.35 18.26
C ALA A 27 25.32 -39.48 17.58
N LEU A 28 26.53 -40.01 17.40
CA LEU A 28 27.60 -39.33 16.65
C LEU A 28 27.19 -39.12 15.17
N LEU A 29 26.63 -40.14 14.53
CA LEU A 29 26.19 -40.06 13.14
C LEU A 29 25.03 -39.08 12.96
N THR A 30 24.18 -38.87 13.97
CA THR A 30 23.18 -37.79 13.95
C THR A 30 23.84 -36.42 13.82
N VAL A 31 24.86 -36.12 14.64
CA VAL A 31 25.58 -34.84 14.57
C VAL A 31 26.33 -34.68 13.24
N VAL A 32 26.94 -35.76 12.74
CA VAL A 32 27.59 -35.74 11.42
C VAL A 32 26.57 -35.51 10.30
N ALA A 33 25.40 -36.14 10.36
CA ALA A 33 24.32 -35.96 9.40
C ALA A 33 23.82 -34.51 9.36
N GLU A 34 23.72 -33.84 10.52
CA GLU A 34 23.37 -32.42 10.60
C GLU A 34 24.39 -31.54 9.85
N GLN A 35 25.70 -31.79 10.03
CA GLN A 35 26.73 -31.01 9.31
C GLN A 35 26.77 -31.33 7.82
N VAL A 36 26.53 -32.59 7.44
CA VAL A 36 26.41 -32.98 6.04
C VAL A 36 25.19 -32.32 5.39
N ALA A 37 24.07 -32.20 6.12
CA ALA A 37 22.89 -31.49 5.63
C ALA A 37 23.19 -30.00 5.39
N VAL A 38 23.89 -29.33 6.31
CA VAL A 38 24.32 -27.93 6.12
C VAL A 38 25.21 -27.78 4.90
N LEU A 39 26.18 -28.69 4.70
CA LEU A 39 27.05 -28.63 3.52
C LEU A 39 26.28 -28.92 2.23
N GLN A 40 25.34 -29.86 2.26
CA GLN A 40 24.49 -30.17 1.11
C GLN A 40 23.63 -28.96 0.73
N GLU A 41 23.02 -28.30 1.72
CA GLU A 41 22.25 -27.06 1.53
C GLU A 41 23.14 -25.93 0.99
N ASP A 42 24.37 -25.78 1.47
CA ASP A 42 25.31 -24.79 0.95
C ASP A 42 25.71 -25.07 -0.51
N ILE A 43 25.94 -26.35 -0.87
CA ILE A 43 26.23 -26.75 -2.26
C ILE A 43 25.01 -26.47 -3.16
N GLU A 44 23.81 -26.85 -2.72
CA GLU A 44 22.56 -26.57 -3.44
C GLU A 44 22.38 -25.07 -3.66
N ARG A 45 22.58 -24.26 -2.61
CA ARG A 45 22.59 -22.79 -2.70
C ARG A 45 23.66 -22.26 -3.65
N LEU A 46 24.84 -22.87 -3.69
CA LEU A 46 25.91 -22.49 -4.63
C LEU A 46 25.49 -22.78 -6.08
N TYR A 47 24.80 -23.89 -6.35
CA TYR A 47 24.24 -24.17 -7.67
C TYR A 47 23.12 -23.18 -8.03
N ASP A 48 22.26 -22.83 -7.09
CA ASP A 48 21.23 -21.81 -7.31
C ASP A 48 21.85 -20.44 -7.64
N ASN A 49 22.99 -20.13 -7.02
CA ASN A 49 23.74 -18.90 -7.27
C ASN A 49 24.31 -18.76 -8.71
N TRP A 50 24.20 -19.78 -9.56
CA TRP A 50 24.57 -19.68 -10.98
C TRP A 50 23.45 -19.11 -11.86
N PHE A 51 22.20 -19.15 -11.41
CA PHE A 51 21.03 -18.76 -12.20
C PHE A 51 20.39 -17.50 -11.63
N ILE A 52 20.07 -16.52 -12.49
CA ILE A 52 19.52 -15.23 -12.04
C ILE A 52 18.15 -15.39 -11.36
N GLU A 53 17.39 -16.42 -11.71
CA GLU A 53 16.09 -16.72 -11.16
C GLU A 53 16.16 -17.26 -9.73
N THR A 54 17.19 -18.03 -9.39
CA THR A 54 17.29 -18.74 -8.10
C THR A 54 18.41 -18.24 -7.20
N CYS A 55 19.38 -17.48 -7.71
CA CYS A 55 20.49 -16.96 -6.93
C CYS A 55 20.06 -16.11 -5.73
N ASP A 56 20.92 -15.97 -4.74
CA ASP A 56 20.77 -15.02 -3.65
C ASP A 56 20.91 -13.58 -4.16
N ASP A 57 20.25 -12.62 -3.50
CA ASP A 57 20.26 -11.20 -3.89
C ASP A 57 21.67 -10.59 -3.95
N TRP A 58 22.61 -11.13 -3.17
CA TRP A 58 24.01 -10.66 -3.17
C TRP A 58 24.82 -11.09 -4.38
N VAL A 59 24.39 -12.13 -5.09
CA VAL A 59 25.06 -12.65 -6.29
C VAL A 59 24.65 -11.90 -7.55
N VAL A 60 23.45 -11.30 -7.54
CA VAL A 60 22.86 -10.58 -8.68
C VAL A 60 23.81 -9.54 -9.30
N PRO A 61 24.49 -8.66 -8.52
CA PRO A 61 25.48 -7.72 -9.06
C PRO A 61 26.63 -8.40 -9.85
N TYR A 62 27.08 -9.57 -9.41
CA TYR A 62 28.18 -10.31 -10.03
C TYR A 62 27.74 -10.97 -11.34
N ILE A 63 26.53 -11.54 -11.38
CA ILE A 63 25.92 -12.01 -12.63
C ILE A 63 25.74 -10.83 -13.59
N GLY A 64 25.33 -9.67 -13.07
CA GLY A 64 25.27 -8.42 -13.80
C GLY A 64 26.58 -8.10 -14.52
N ASP A 65 27.71 -8.10 -13.81
CA ASP A 65 29.02 -7.79 -14.39
C ASP A 65 29.37 -8.73 -15.56
N LEU A 66 29.03 -10.02 -15.47
CA LEU A 66 29.25 -11.00 -16.55
C LEU A 66 28.49 -10.66 -17.84
N VAL A 67 27.28 -10.11 -17.73
CA VAL A 67 26.47 -9.65 -18.89
C VAL A 67 26.75 -8.19 -19.25
N GLY A 68 27.71 -7.56 -18.58
CA GLY A 68 28.10 -6.16 -18.75
C GLY A 68 27.06 -5.17 -18.23
N TYR A 69 26.30 -5.54 -17.20
CA TYR A 69 25.38 -4.66 -16.49
C TYR A 69 26.16 -3.61 -15.70
N GLU A 70 25.98 -2.33 -16.03
CA GLU A 70 26.65 -1.25 -15.31
C GLU A 70 25.86 -0.86 -14.06
N ILE A 71 26.48 -1.02 -12.88
CA ILE A 71 25.95 -0.54 -11.60
C ILE A 71 26.45 0.88 -11.38
N LEU A 72 25.54 1.79 -11.02
CA LEU A 72 25.89 3.19 -10.83
C LEU A 72 26.80 3.42 -9.61
N PRO A 73 27.82 4.29 -9.71
CA PRO A 73 28.73 4.58 -8.59
C PRO A 73 28.05 5.13 -7.33
N GLY A 74 27.03 5.98 -7.48
CA GLY A 74 26.26 6.54 -6.36
C GLY A 74 25.37 5.50 -5.66
N ILE A 75 25.10 4.39 -6.34
CA ILE A 75 24.29 3.28 -5.84
C ILE A 75 25.20 2.17 -5.26
N ALA A 76 26.38 1.95 -5.85
CA ALA A 76 27.41 1.06 -5.32
C ALA A 76 27.85 1.45 -3.89
N ALA A 77 27.90 2.76 -3.59
CA ALA A 77 28.18 3.26 -2.23
C ALA A 77 27.06 2.90 -1.22
N ALA A 78 25.81 2.77 -1.67
CA ALA A 78 24.69 2.36 -0.82
C ALA A 78 24.66 0.83 -0.58
N LEU A 79 25.29 0.06 -1.47
CA LEU A 79 25.46 -1.40 -1.34
C LEU A 79 26.68 -1.80 -0.49
N SER A 80 27.67 -0.91 -0.34
CA SER A 80 28.88 -1.19 0.45
C SER A 80 28.68 -1.13 1.97
N ASP A 81 27.53 -0.64 2.44
CA ASP A 81 27.17 -0.74 3.86
C ASP A 81 26.52 -2.11 4.14
N ASP A 82 27.09 -2.89 5.07
CA ASP A 82 26.61 -4.22 5.49
C ASP A 82 25.12 -4.23 5.95
N THR A 83 24.55 -3.06 6.23
CA THR A 83 23.14 -2.89 6.60
C THR A 83 22.16 -2.95 5.42
N SER A 84 22.65 -2.84 4.17
CA SER A 84 21.83 -2.76 2.96
C SER A 84 21.17 -4.10 2.59
N TRP A 85 21.83 -5.23 2.86
CA TRP A 85 21.38 -6.59 2.52
C TRP A 85 20.09 -7.00 3.22
N GLY A 86 19.81 -6.47 4.41
CA GLY A 86 18.58 -6.76 5.17
C GLY A 86 17.38 -5.84 4.85
N THR A 87 17.56 -4.83 3.99
CA THR A 87 16.56 -3.76 3.79
C THR A 87 15.81 -3.84 2.46
N GLY A 88 16.12 -4.84 1.61
CA GLY A 88 15.54 -4.99 0.27
C GLY A 88 16.04 -3.94 -0.75
N LEU A 89 16.97 -3.07 -0.36
CA LEU A 89 17.55 -2.03 -1.21
C LEU A 89 18.27 -2.65 -2.42
N SER A 90 19.03 -3.73 -2.22
CA SER A 90 19.79 -4.40 -3.30
C SER A 90 18.88 -4.85 -4.44
N ALA A 91 17.71 -5.43 -4.14
CA ALA A 91 16.75 -5.88 -5.14
C ALA A 91 16.08 -4.72 -5.92
N VAL A 92 16.05 -3.50 -5.35
CA VAL A 92 15.54 -2.30 -6.04
C VAL A 92 16.63 -1.68 -6.91
N VAL A 93 17.85 -1.69 -6.41
CA VAL A 93 19.02 -1.07 -7.01
C VAL A 93 19.57 -1.88 -8.19
N VAL A 94 19.61 -3.20 -8.05
CA VAL A 94 19.95 -4.14 -9.12
C VAL A 94 18.79 -5.14 -9.27
N PRO A 95 17.73 -4.77 -10.01
CA PRO A 95 16.59 -5.65 -10.22
C PRO A 95 16.99 -6.89 -11.01
N ARG A 96 16.69 -8.08 -10.47
CA ARG A 96 16.97 -9.37 -11.13
C ARG A 96 16.44 -9.42 -12.56
N ARG A 97 15.23 -8.88 -12.79
CA ARG A 97 14.59 -8.83 -14.10
C ARG A 97 15.40 -8.00 -15.11
N ASP A 98 15.91 -6.84 -14.70
CA ASP A 98 16.72 -5.98 -15.56
C ASP A 98 18.07 -6.65 -15.91
N VAL A 99 18.71 -7.31 -14.93
CA VAL A 99 19.92 -8.10 -15.17
C VAL A 99 19.67 -9.25 -16.14
N ALA A 100 18.61 -10.04 -15.92
CA ALA A 100 18.24 -11.16 -16.77
C ALA A 100 17.98 -10.71 -18.22
N ASP A 101 17.22 -9.63 -18.39
CA ASP A 101 16.80 -9.14 -19.70
C ASP A 101 17.86 -8.26 -20.39
N THR A 102 19.02 -7.99 -19.76
CA THR A 102 20.05 -7.07 -20.29
C THR A 102 20.47 -7.40 -21.73
N VAL A 103 20.66 -8.69 -22.05
CA VAL A 103 21.02 -9.14 -23.41
C VAL A 103 19.87 -8.89 -24.40
N VAL A 104 18.63 -9.13 -24.00
CA VAL A 104 17.42 -8.89 -24.80
C VAL A 104 17.23 -7.39 -25.04
N HIS A 105 17.37 -6.58 -24.00
CA HIS A 105 17.29 -5.12 -24.07
C HIS A 105 18.32 -4.56 -25.04
N ARG A 106 19.57 -5.06 -25.03
CA ARG A 106 20.61 -4.61 -25.98
C ARG A 106 20.29 -4.94 -27.43
N ARG A 107 19.67 -6.08 -27.70
CA ARG A 107 19.21 -6.45 -29.05
C ARG A 107 18.08 -5.56 -29.56
N ARG A 108 17.29 -4.98 -28.65
CA ARG A 108 16.14 -4.10 -28.96
C ARG A 108 16.44 -2.60 -28.74
N LYS A 109 17.72 -2.26 -28.52
CA LYS A 109 18.15 -0.89 -28.21
C LYS A 109 17.64 0.10 -29.28
N GLY A 110 17.08 1.22 -28.81
CA GLY A 110 16.53 2.26 -29.66
C GLY A 110 15.10 2.03 -30.15
N THR A 111 14.43 0.96 -29.72
CA THR A 111 12.99 0.77 -29.95
C THR A 111 12.16 1.47 -28.86
N LEU A 112 10.96 1.94 -29.22
CA LEU A 112 10.05 2.57 -28.27
C LEU A 112 9.54 1.61 -27.18
N PRO A 113 8.97 0.42 -27.51
CA PRO A 113 8.48 -0.53 -26.50
C PRO A 113 9.52 -0.89 -25.43
N LEU A 114 10.80 -0.93 -25.81
CA LEU A 114 11.87 -1.19 -24.84
C LEU A 114 11.89 -0.17 -23.70
N LEU A 115 11.55 1.11 -23.95
CA LEU A 115 11.55 2.11 -22.89
C LEU A 115 10.43 1.85 -21.86
N GLU A 116 9.31 1.24 -22.28
CA GLU A 116 8.23 0.79 -21.38
C GLU A 116 8.66 -0.46 -20.61
N ASP A 117 9.27 -1.43 -21.29
CA ASP A 117 9.85 -2.64 -20.66
C ASP A 117 10.88 -2.27 -19.59
N LEU A 118 11.77 -1.31 -19.86
CA LEU A 118 12.76 -0.81 -18.89
C LEU A 118 12.09 -0.20 -17.65
N SER A 119 10.99 0.54 -17.81
CA SER A 119 10.23 1.05 -16.65
C SER A 119 9.70 -0.08 -15.77
N SER A 120 9.15 -1.12 -16.40
CA SER A 120 8.63 -2.29 -15.69
C SER A 120 9.74 -3.12 -15.04
N ALA A 121 10.85 -3.34 -15.73
CA ALA A 121 11.97 -4.15 -15.25
C ALA A 121 12.80 -3.46 -14.16
N VAL A 122 13.03 -2.15 -14.31
CA VAL A 122 13.92 -1.37 -13.43
C VAL A 122 13.16 -0.80 -12.23
N ALA A 123 12.06 -0.12 -12.50
CA ALA A 123 11.31 0.62 -11.48
C ALA A 123 10.04 -0.12 -11.03
N GLY A 124 9.63 -1.19 -11.71
CA GLY A 124 8.35 -1.86 -11.44
C GLY A 124 7.14 -0.96 -11.72
N TRP A 125 7.28 0.04 -12.59
CA TRP A 125 6.21 0.99 -12.92
C TRP A 125 5.69 0.74 -14.34
N PRO A 126 4.38 0.48 -14.51
CA PRO A 126 3.75 0.53 -15.83
C PRO A 126 4.00 1.88 -16.49
N ALA A 127 4.23 1.87 -17.79
CA ALA A 127 4.60 3.08 -18.51
C ALA A 127 4.02 3.14 -19.92
N ARG A 128 3.97 4.37 -20.43
CA ARG A 128 3.56 4.72 -21.78
C ARG A 128 4.62 5.61 -22.38
N VAL A 129 5.23 5.19 -23.48
CA VAL A 129 6.18 5.98 -24.24
C VAL A 129 5.46 6.78 -25.33
N VAL A 130 5.86 8.05 -25.47
CA VAL A 130 5.28 9.01 -26.42
C VAL A 130 6.39 9.69 -27.22
N GLU A 131 6.32 9.57 -28.55
CA GLU A 131 7.13 10.37 -29.46
C GLU A 131 6.53 11.78 -29.62
N HIS A 132 6.99 12.72 -28.79
CA HIS A 132 6.46 14.08 -28.80
C HIS A 132 6.63 14.82 -30.13
N ARG A 133 7.60 14.44 -30.96
CA ARG A 133 7.77 14.98 -32.30
C ARG A 133 6.52 14.82 -33.16
N ARG A 134 5.79 13.71 -33.02
CA ARG A 134 4.55 13.44 -33.79
C ARG A 134 3.41 14.36 -33.39
N LEU A 135 3.45 14.86 -32.16
CA LEU A 135 2.47 15.81 -31.63
C LEU A 135 2.82 17.26 -31.97
N LEU A 136 3.96 17.56 -32.61
CA LEU A 136 4.31 18.95 -32.91
C LEU A 136 3.44 19.51 -34.05
N CYS A 137 2.91 20.71 -33.82
CA CYS A 137 2.33 21.52 -34.87
C CYS A 137 3.45 21.96 -35.82
N VAL A 138 3.45 21.44 -37.04
CA VAL A 138 4.45 21.71 -38.08
C VAL A 138 3.75 22.01 -39.40
N THR A 139 4.26 22.95 -40.17
CA THR A 139 3.79 23.20 -41.54
C THR A 139 4.56 22.29 -42.49
N PRO A 140 3.98 21.17 -42.98
CA PRO A 140 4.71 20.27 -43.88
C PRO A 140 4.98 20.94 -45.22
N SER A 141 6.11 20.61 -45.84
CA SER A 141 6.37 21.02 -47.23
C SER A 141 5.37 20.36 -48.17
N VAL A 142 4.86 21.11 -49.15
CA VAL A 142 3.99 20.61 -50.23
C VAL A 142 4.61 19.41 -50.97
N ARG A 143 5.95 19.31 -51.00
CA ARG A 143 6.69 18.19 -51.62
C ARG A 143 6.60 16.88 -50.82
N ARG A 144 6.20 16.91 -49.55
CA ARG A 144 6.04 15.73 -48.67
C ARG A 144 4.58 15.29 -48.51
N LEU A 145 3.66 15.78 -49.34
CA LEU A 145 2.24 15.38 -49.37
C LEU A 145 1.98 13.96 -49.90
N THR A 146 2.98 13.07 -49.92
CA THR A 146 2.86 11.73 -50.48
C THR A 146 2.40 10.70 -49.44
N SER A 147 1.36 9.94 -49.78
CA SER A 147 0.78 8.73 -49.13
C SER A 147 0.42 8.76 -47.64
N GLU A 148 0.99 9.63 -46.81
CA GLU A 148 0.52 9.92 -45.44
C GLU A 148 -0.79 10.74 -45.42
N ALA A 149 -1.39 10.99 -46.59
CA ALA A 149 -2.70 11.62 -46.71
C ALA A 149 -3.84 10.85 -46.02
N GLY A 150 -3.64 9.55 -45.72
CA GLY A 150 -4.53 8.79 -44.82
C GLY A 150 -4.46 9.28 -43.37
N ALA A 151 -3.26 9.58 -42.86
CA ALA A 151 -3.02 10.07 -41.50
C ALA A 151 -3.50 11.52 -41.29
N VAL A 152 -3.65 12.30 -42.38
CA VAL A 152 -4.24 13.64 -42.35
C VAL A 152 -5.75 13.59 -42.04
N ARG A 153 -6.45 12.49 -42.37
CA ARG A 153 -7.87 12.31 -42.01
C ARG A 153 -8.08 11.81 -40.58
N GLU A 154 -7.05 11.23 -39.96
CA GLU A 154 -7.08 10.68 -38.59
C GLU A 154 -6.54 11.65 -37.52
N GLY A 155 -6.41 12.95 -37.84
CA GLY A 155 -5.99 13.97 -36.86
C GLY A 155 -4.50 13.94 -36.47
N ALA A 156 -3.73 12.99 -36.98
CA ALA A 156 -2.31 12.79 -36.65
C ALA A 156 -1.34 13.65 -37.46
N ALA A 157 -1.82 14.42 -38.45
CA ALA A 157 -0.96 15.28 -39.25
C ALA A 157 -0.89 16.71 -38.69
N GLY A 158 0.02 16.94 -37.75
CA GLY A 158 0.83 18.18 -37.62
C GLY A 158 0.15 19.56 -37.63
N GLY A 159 -1.16 19.69 -37.46
CA GLY A 159 -1.85 20.98 -37.53
C GLY A 159 -3.38 20.92 -37.59
N GLY A 160 -4.01 19.83 -37.14
CA GLY A 160 -5.46 19.67 -37.13
C GLY A 160 -6.16 20.53 -36.06
N LEU A 161 -7.40 20.94 -36.35
CA LEU A 161 -8.31 21.53 -35.35
C LEU A 161 -8.84 20.41 -34.43
N ALA A 162 -9.02 20.71 -33.14
CA ALA A 162 -9.59 19.75 -32.20
C ALA A 162 -11.08 19.50 -32.50
N ASP A 163 -11.50 18.23 -32.65
CA ASP A 163 -12.92 17.88 -32.77
C ASP A 163 -13.59 17.85 -31.40
N LEU A 164 -14.38 18.89 -31.10
CA LEU A 164 -15.09 19.02 -29.84
C LEU A 164 -16.22 17.98 -29.65
N ARG A 165 -16.54 17.20 -30.69
CA ARG A 165 -17.58 16.16 -30.65
C ARG A 165 -17.03 14.80 -30.19
N SER A 166 -15.72 14.64 -30.08
CA SER A 166 -15.10 13.42 -29.55
C SER A 166 -14.70 13.65 -28.08
N PRO A 167 -15.58 13.33 -27.11
CA PRO A 167 -15.29 13.57 -25.70
C PRO A 167 -14.13 12.69 -25.20
N VAL A 168 -13.97 11.46 -25.72
CA VAL A 168 -12.83 10.60 -25.35
C VAL A 168 -11.50 11.21 -25.79
N ALA A 169 -11.42 11.79 -26.99
CA ALA A 169 -10.20 12.49 -27.42
C ALA A 169 -9.89 13.67 -26.49
N LEU A 170 -10.91 14.47 -26.13
CA LEU A 170 -10.76 15.60 -25.21
C LEU A 170 -10.35 15.17 -23.79
N ASP A 171 -10.85 14.03 -23.29
CA ASP A 171 -10.48 13.49 -21.97
C ASP A 171 -8.98 13.11 -21.91
N ARG A 172 -8.35 12.81 -23.06
CA ARG A 172 -6.91 12.48 -23.17
C ARG A 172 -5.98 13.69 -23.22
N LEU A 173 -6.53 14.90 -23.33
CA LEU A 173 -5.77 16.13 -23.56
C LEU A 173 -4.73 16.36 -22.46
N GLY A 174 -3.46 16.51 -22.85
CA GLY A 174 -2.35 16.80 -21.94
C GLY A 174 -1.84 15.60 -21.13
N GLY A 175 -2.48 14.44 -21.32
CA GLY A 175 -2.08 13.17 -20.75
C GLY A 175 -1.18 12.34 -21.68
N PRO A 176 -0.86 11.09 -21.27
CA PRO A 176 0.00 10.18 -22.03
C PRO A 176 -0.62 9.65 -23.33
N PHE A 177 -1.94 9.79 -23.49
CA PHE A 177 -2.69 9.36 -24.67
C PHE A 177 -3.16 10.55 -25.53
N ASP A 178 -2.60 11.73 -25.29
CA ASP A 178 -2.90 12.95 -26.03
C ASP A 178 -2.50 12.80 -27.51
N GLY A 179 -3.48 12.97 -28.40
CA GLY A 179 -3.27 12.98 -29.85
C GLY A 179 -3.27 14.37 -30.47
N PHE A 180 -3.46 15.44 -29.69
CA PHE A 180 -3.58 16.79 -30.23
C PHE A 180 -2.23 17.42 -30.56
N ALA A 181 -2.24 18.31 -31.57
CA ALA A 181 -1.07 19.08 -31.95
C ALA A 181 -0.66 20.09 -30.86
N ARG A 182 0.63 20.20 -30.59
CA ARG A 182 1.26 21.01 -29.54
C ARG A 182 2.34 21.90 -30.11
N THR A 183 2.54 23.05 -29.48
CA THR A 183 3.64 23.96 -29.81
C THR A 183 4.96 23.44 -29.23
N LEU A 184 6.06 23.75 -29.89
CA LEU A 184 7.40 23.39 -29.44
C LEU A 184 7.71 24.01 -28.08
N GLU A 185 8.22 23.20 -27.15
CA GLU A 185 8.88 23.62 -25.94
C GLU A 185 10.41 23.65 -26.13
N VAL A 186 11.06 24.70 -25.63
CA VAL A 186 12.52 24.87 -25.72
C VAL A 186 13.30 23.97 -24.76
N PRO A 187 12.85 23.74 -23.50
CA PRO A 187 13.57 22.85 -22.58
C PRO A 187 13.62 21.41 -23.10
N ARG A 188 14.73 20.73 -22.76
CA ARG A 188 14.97 19.31 -23.05
C ARG A 188 14.12 18.42 -22.13
N ALA A 189 13.74 17.23 -22.59
CA ALA A 189 12.96 16.27 -21.82
C ALA A 189 13.69 15.75 -20.59
N GLY A 190 14.99 15.46 -20.72
CA GLY A 190 15.87 15.05 -19.64
C GLY A 190 16.45 16.21 -18.82
N SER A 191 15.92 17.43 -18.93
CA SER A 191 16.46 18.57 -18.19
C SER A 191 16.22 18.45 -16.67
N ALA A 192 17.28 18.53 -15.88
CA ALA A 192 17.23 18.41 -14.42
C ALA A 192 16.48 19.55 -13.70
N ARG A 193 16.39 20.76 -14.28
CA ARG A 193 15.71 21.91 -13.63
C ARG A 193 14.27 22.08 -14.07
N ARG A 194 14.01 21.95 -15.38
CA ARG A 194 12.68 22.08 -15.97
C ARG A 194 12.60 21.15 -17.18
N PRO A 195 12.05 19.93 -17.03
CA PRO A 195 11.85 19.03 -18.15
C PRO A 195 10.81 19.63 -19.11
N GLY A 196 11.17 19.79 -20.38
CA GLY A 196 10.25 20.18 -21.44
C GLY A 196 9.61 18.94 -22.06
N ARG A 197 8.33 18.98 -22.40
CA ARG A 197 7.62 17.82 -22.97
C ARG A 197 7.76 17.79 -24.49
N TYR A 198 7.34 18.87 -25.16
CA TYR A 198 7.12 18.87 -26.61
C TYR A 198 8.35 19.36 -27.39
N GLY A 199 9.35 18.49 -27.56
CA GLY A 199 10.57 18.77 -28.32
C GLY A 199 10.73 17.89 -29.57
N ILE A 200 11.49 18.37 -30.57
CA ILE A 200 11.78 17.60 -31.80
C ILE A 200 12.52 16.28 -31.52
N ARG A 201 13.39 16.29 -30.51
CA ARG A 201 14.21 15.14 -30.08
C ARG A 201 13.68 14.50 -28.80
N SER A 202 12.50 14.94 -28.34
CA SER A 202 11.92 14.53 -27.07
C SER A 202 11.18 13.22 -27.20
N VAL A 203 11.49 12.29 -26.31
CA VAL A 203 10.72 11.08 -26.04
C VAL A 203 10.24 11.16 -24.59
N GLY A 204 8.94 11.04 -24.37
CA GLY A 204 8.38 11.02 -23.03
C GLY A 204 8.02 9.64 -22.57
N LEU A 205 8.54 9.24 -21.42
CA LEU A 205 8.10 8.05 -20.73
C LEU A 205 7.19 8.48 -19.58
N HIS A 206 5.89 8.25 -19.76
CA HIS A 206 4.89 8.49 -18.73
C HIS A 206 4.78 7.26 -17.84
N VAL A 207 5.05 7.39 -16.54
CA VAL A 207 5.09 6.27 -15.60
C VAL A 207 3.99 6.40 -14.55
N TRP A 208 3.34 5.28 -14.23
CA TRP A 208 2.36 5.19 -13.17
C TRP A 208 3.01 4.57 -11.94
N ARG A 209 3.16 5.39 -10.90
CA ARG A 209 3.70 4.92 -9.62
C ARG A 209 2.62 4.36 -8.69
N LEU A 210 1.35 4.69 -8.94
CA LEU A 210 0.22 4.14 -8.20
C LEU A 210 -0.13 2.74 -8.70
N ARG A 211 -0.50 1.87 -7.77
CA ARG A 211 -0.91 0.49 -8.05
C ARG A 211 -2.42 0.35 -7.96
N PRO A 212 -3.05 -0.45 -8.83
CA PRO A 212 -4.47 -0.76 -8.73
C PRO A 212 -4.69 -1.82 -7.63
N TYR A 213 -5.57 -1.54 -6.70
CA TYR A 213 -6.03 -2.47 -5.65
C TYR A 213 -7.46 -2.86 -5.91
N SER A 214 -7.75 -4.16 -5.90
CA SER A 214 -9.10 -4.68 -6.05
C SER A 214 -9.92 -4.47 -4.77
N VAL A 215 -11.24 -4.43 -4.93
CA VAL A 215 -12.22 -4.66 -3.87
C VAL A 215 -13.23 -5.61 -4.46
N THR A 216 -13.22 -6.87 -4.05
CA THR A 216 -13.96 -7.94 -4.70
C THR A 216 -15.27 -8.24 -3.99
N ARG A 217 -16.38 -8.22 -4.75
CA ARG A 217 -17.73 -8.61 -4.32
C ARG A 217 -18.19 -7.96 -3.00
N ALA A 218 -17.72 -6.74 -2.73
CA ALA A 218 -18.05 -6.00 -1.50
C ALA A 218 -19.42 -5.31 -1.62
N PRO A 219 -20.12 -5.06 -0.50
CA PRO A 219 -21.37 -4.29 -0.52
C PRO A 219 -21.11 -2.82 -0.88
N ALA A 220 -21.86 -2.31 -1.85
CA ALA A 220 -21.92 -0.87 -2.14
C ALA A 220 -22.68 -0.14 -1.03
N TYR A 221 -22.25 1.07 -0.69
CA TYR A 221 -22.93 1.87 0.32
C TYR A 221 -24.19 2.51 -0.25
N CYS A 222 -25.35 2.25 0.35
CA CYS A 222 -26.61 2.88 -0.02
C CYS A 222 -26.73 4.23 0.70
N LEU A 223 -26.64 5.33 -0.05
CA LEU A 223 -26.82 6.69 0.48
C LEU A 223 -28.30 7.03 0.68
N ASP A 224 -29.12 6.65 -0.30
CA ASP A 224 -30.56 6.95 -0.31
C ASP A 224 -31.27 5.79 -1.00
N ARG A 225 -32.11 5.09 -0.24
CA ARG A 225 -32.85 3.91 -0.72
C ARG A 225 -34.01 4.28 -1.64
N ASP A 226 -34.66 5.41 -1.42
CA ASP A 226 -35.82 5.84 -2.20
C ASP A 226 -35.37 6.29 -3.60
N ARG A 227 -34.25 7.02 -3.65
CA ARG A 227 -33.60 7.43 -4.90
C ARG A 227 -32.68 6.38 -5.50
N ALA A 228 -32.43 5.29 -4.77
CA ALA A 228 -31.52 4.21 -5.13
C ALA A 228 -30.11 4.71 -5.52
N CYS A 229 -29.55 5.60 -4.70
CA CYS A 229 -28.21 6.18 -4.84
C CYS A 229 -27.18 5.37 -4.05
N TYR A 230 -26.11 4.94 -4.71
CA TYR A 230 -25.06 4.10 -4.09
C TYR A 230 -23.65 4.60 -4.44
N THR A 231 -22.69 4.34 -3.56
CA THR A 231 -21.25 4.53 -3.84
C THR A 231 -20.55 3.17 -3.86
N PHE A 232 -19.54 3.04 -4.73
CA PHE A 232 -18.69 1.84 -4.77
C PHE A 232 -17.91 1.67 -3.46
N ASN A 233 -17.44 2.78 -2.89
CA ASN A 233 -16.74 2.75 -1.61
C ASN A 233 -17.73 2.63 -0.44
N VAL A 234 -17.50 1.62 0.39
CA VAL A 234 -18.27 1.32 1.60
C VAL A 234 -18.22 2.44 2.66
N LEU A 235 -17.24 3.35 2.57
CA LEU A 235 -17.09 4.53 3.40
C LEU A 235 -17.91 5.74 2.91
N ALA A 236 -18.73 5.57 1.87
CA ALA A 236 -19.52 6.64 1.26
C ALA A 236 -18.71 7.79 0.65
N ILE A 237 -17.41 7.58 0.37
CA ILE A 237 -16.53 8.56 -0.26
C ILE A 237 -16.47 8.39 -1.78
N ASP A 238 -16.32 9.52 -2.49
CA ASP A 238 -16.08 9.54 -3.92
C ASP A 238 -14.70 8.95 -4.20
N THR A 239 -14.67 7.85 -4.95
CA THR A 239 -13.44 7.09 -5.25
C THR A 239 -13.34 6.90 -6.76
N PRO A 240 -12.35 7.49 -7.44
CA PRO A 240 -12.14 7.23 -8.86
C PRO A 240 -11.85 5.74 -9.07
N LEU A 241 -12.53 5.16 -10.07
CA LEU A 241 -12.33 3.78 -10.47
C LEU A 241 -11.16 3.68 -11.45
N PHE A 242 -10.29 2.70 -11.24
CA PHE A 242 -9.07 2.51 -12.01
C PHE A 242 -9.17 1.30 -12.93
N THR A 243 -8.43 1.35 -14.03
CA THR A 243 -8.26 0.23 -14.94
C THR A 243 -7.43 -0.87 -14.26
N ALA A 244 -7.91 -2.11 -14.32
CA ALA A 244 -7.13 -3.30 -14.03
C ALA A 244 -6.27 -3.62 -15.28
N PRO A 245 -4.95 -3.42 -15.24
CA PRO A 245 -4.11 -3.52 -16.43
C PRO A 245 -4.08 -4.94 -16.99
N VAL A 246 -4.23 -5.07 -18.30
CA VAL A 246 -4.01 -6.31 -19.03
C VAL A 246 -2.58 -6.33 -19.57
N PRO A 247 -1.84 -7.44 -19.45
CA PRO A 247 -0.50 -7.55 -20.03
C PRO A 247 -0.50 -7.23 -21.52
N GLU A 248 0.58 -6.58 -21.97
CA GLU A 248 0.76 -6.26 -23.37
C GLU A 248 0.84 -7.54 -24.23
N PRO A 249 0.26 -7.56 -25.43
CA PRO A 249 0.16 -8.77 -26.25
C PRO A 249 1.52 -9.21 -26.82
N SER A 250 2.49 -8.31 -26.89
CA SER A 250 3.85 -8.60 -27.35
C SER A 250 4.84 -7.54 -26.87
N SER A 251 6.13 -7.86 -26.87
CA SER A 251 7.20 -6.90 -26.57
C SER A 251 7.41 -5.83 -27.65
N PHE A 252 6.63 -5.83 -28.73
CA PHE A 252 6.65 -4.76 -29.75
C PHE A 252 5.40 -3.89 -29.71
N HIS A 253 4.45 -4.22 -28.82
CA HIS A 253 3.31 -3.37 -28.54
C HIS A 253 3.78 -2.13 -27.77
N VAL A 254 3.05 -1.05 -27.92
CA VAL A 254 3.27 0.16 -27.14
C VAL A 254 2.01 0.36 -26.31
N ALA A 255 2.13 0.41 -24.99
CA ALA A 255 1.02 0.33 -24.04
C ALA A 255 -0.17 1.23 -24.43
N ASP A 256 -1.40 0.73 -24.39
CA ASP A 256 -2.61 1.56 -24.48
C ASP A 256 -3.25 1.73 -23.10
N GLU A 257 -4.41 2.38 -23.04
CA GLU A 257 -5.13 2.62 -21.77
C GLU A 257 -5.51 1.34 -21.03
N SER A 258 -5.62 0.19 -21.71
CA SER A 258 -5.90 -1.10 -21.08
C SER A 258 -4.68 -1.72 -20.42
N ASN A 259 -3.46 -1.29 -20.79
CA ASN A 259 -2.20 -1.84 -20.29
C ASN A 259 -1.65 -1.09 -19.07
N VAL A 260 -2.28 0.01 -18.66
CA VAL A 260 -1.79 0.87 -17.57
C VAL A 260 -2.88 1.16 -16.53
N PRO A 261 -2.51 1.39 -15.25
CA PRO A 261 -3.47 1.66 -14.18
C PRO A 261 -3.90 3.14 -14.22
N GLY A 262 -4.64 3.52 -15.26
CA GLY A 262 -5.24 4.85 -15.40
C GLY A 262 -6.63 4.96 -14.75
N PRO A 263 -7.05 6.16 -14.31
CA PRO A 263 -8.43 6.38 -13.91
C PRO A 263 -9.37 6.25 -15.12
N ILE A 264 -10.53 5.62 -14.93
CA ILE A 264 -11.51 5.40 -15.99
C ILE A 264 -12.37 6.66 -16.15
N GLY A 265 -12.27 7.29 -17.33
CA GLY A 265 -13.12 8.41 -17.72
C GLY A 265 -14.57 7.99 -18.02
N ARG A 266 -15.52 8.92 -17.88
CA ARG A 266 -16.95 8.67 -18.21
C ARG A 266 -17.13 8.30 -19.68
N SER A 267 -16.51 9.07 -20.57
CA SER A 267 -16.57 8.84 -22.02
C SER A 267 -15.89 7.53 -22.40
N ALA A 268 -14.73 7.24 -21.78
CA ALA A 268 -13.99 6.00 -22.02
C ALA A 268 -14.81 4.77 -21.63
N LEU A 269 -15.51 4.82 -20.49
CA LEU A 269 -16.42 3.75 -20.07
C LEU A 269 -17.63 3.60 -21.02
N ALA A 270 -18.17 4.70 -21.52
CA ALA A 270 -19.31 4.68 -22.44
C ALA A 270 -18.96 4.05 -23.80
N GLU A 271 -17.79 4.37 -24.37
CA GLU A 271 -17.38 3.87 -25.69
C GLU A 271 -16.81 2.45 -25.64
N ARG A 272 -16.09 2.10 -24.57
CA ARG A 272 -15.37 0.82 -24.44
C ARG A 272 -15.82 0.02 -23.21
N LEU A 273 -17.13 -0.08 -23.02
CA LEU A 273 -17.71 -0.75 -21.86
C LEU A 273 -17.22 -2.20 -21.70
N ASN A 274 -17.06 -2.95 -22.80
CA ASN A 274 -16.60 -4.34 -22.80
C ASN A 274 -15.16 -4.51 -22.27
N ASP A 275 -14.34 -3.47 -22.37
CA ASP A 275 -12.95 -3.53 -21.92
C ASP A 275 -12.85 -3.43 -20.40
N TYR A 276 -13.72 -2.61 -19.80
CA TYR A 276 -13.69 -2.28 -18.37
C TYR A 276 -14.68 -3.07 -17.50
N TYR A 277 -15.83 -3.49 -18.05
CA TYR A 277 -16.93 -4.06 -17.27
C TYR A 277 -17.05 -5.58 -17.41
N GLY A 278 -17.19 -6.26 -16.28
CA GLY A 278 -17.50 -7.70 -16.19
C GLY A 278 -16.79 -8.40 -15.03
N PRO A 279 -17.12 -9.68 -14.77
CA PRO A 279 -16.36 -10.49 -13.81
C PRO A 279 -14.88 -10.49 -14.20
N HIS A 280 -14.00 -10.28 -13.21
CA HIS A 280 -12.53 -10.20 -13.40
C HIS A 280 -12.02 -9.04 -14.25
N LYS A 281 -12.87 -8.06 -14.61
CA LYS A 281 -12.47 -6.81 -15.28
C LYS A 281 -12.26 -5.69 -14.25
N SER A 282 -12.12 -4.45 -14.73
CA SER A 282 -11.85 -3.28 -13.89
C SER A 282 -12.99 -2.99 -12.91
N LEU A 283 -14.24 -3.18 -13.32
CA LEU A 283 -15.41 -3.08 -12.45
C LEU A 283 -16.54 -4.05 -12.82
N CYS A 284 -17.37 -4.39 -11.84
CA CYS A 284 -18.55 -5.23 -12.02
C CYS A 284 -19.61 -4.92 -10.96
N VAL A 285 -20.89 -5.02 -11.31
CA VAL A 285 -22.02 -4.69 -10.42
C VAL A 285 -23.00 -5.86 -10.37
N TRP A 286 -23.47 -6.19 -9.17
CA TRP A 286 -24.50 -7.19 -8.92
C TRP A 286 -25.67 -6.56 -8.17
N THR A 287 -26.87 -6.69 -8.72
CA THR A 287 -28.13 -6.31 -8.07
C THR A 287 -28.87 -7.50 -7.46
N GLY A 288 -28.37 -8.71 -7.71
CA GLY A 288 -28.86 -9.98 -7.18
C GLY A 288 -27.72 -10.82 -6.62
N PRO A 289 -28.00 -12.06 -6.15
CA PRO A 289 -27.01 -12.90 -5.48
C PRO A 289 -25.90 -13.40 -6.41
N ASP A 290 -26.23 -13.83 -7.62
CA ASP A 290 -25.32 -14.64 -8.45
C ASP A 290 -24.91 -13.94 -9.76
N ASP A 291 -25.87 -13.42 -10.53
CA ASP A 291 -25.58 -12.88 -11.86
C ASP A 291 -25.19 -11.39 -11.85
N PRO A 292 -24.11 -11.01 -12.56
CA PRO A 292 -23.76 -9.61 -12.75
C PRO A 292 -24.79 -8.91 -13.65
N VAL A 293 -24.92 -7.59 -13.48
CA VAL A 293 -25.80 -6.79 -14.35
C VAL A 293 -25.29 -6.89 -15.80
N PRO A 294 -26.14 -7.26 -16.77
CA PRO A 294 -25.76 -7.32 -18.19
C PRO A 294 -25.21 -6.00 -18.74
N LEU A 295 -24.29 -6.10 -19.71
CA LEU A 295 -23.62 -4.96 -20.35
C LEU A 295 -24.60 -3.94 -20.95
N ASP A 296 -25.68 -4.41 -21.59
CA ASP A 296 -26.71 -3.57 -22.22
C ASP A 296 -27.53 -2.73 -21.22
N ARG A 297 -27.45 -3.07 -19.92
CA ARG A 297 -28.11 -2.34 -18.83
C ARG A 297 -27.19 -1.34 -18.14
N ILE A 298 -25.88 -1.37 -18.38
CA ILE A 298 -24.93 -0.42 -17.79
C ILE A 298 -24.84 0.83 -18.68
N VAL A 299 -24.93 2.01 -18.07
CA VAL A 299 -24.75 3.29 -18.76
C VAL A 299 -23.78 4.14 -17.97
N SER A 300 -22.78 4.73 -18.65
CA SER A 300 -21.95 5.74 -18.01
C SER A 300 -22.68 7.08 -17.95
N ALA A 301 -22.69 7.74 -16.79
CA ALA A 301 -23.35 9.03 -16.61
C ALA A 301 -22.64 9.91 -15.56
N ASP A 302 -22.89 11.22 -15.61
CA ASP A 302 -22.48 12.15 -14.56
C ASP A 302 -23.44 12.05 -13.36
N LEU A 303 -22.92 11.59 -12.23
CA LEU A 303 -23.67 11.46 -10.97
C LEU A 303 -23.26 12.47 -9.90
N THR A 304 -22.56 13.55 -10.28
CA THR A 304 -22.07 14.58 -9.35
C THR A 304 -23.19 15.18 -8.49
N GLY A 305 -24.33 15.47 -9.12
CA GLY A 305 -25.52 16.05 -8.46
C GLY A 305 -26.65 15.07 -8.18
N TRP A 306 -26.46 13.77 -8.44
CA TRP A 306 -27.54 12.76 -8.37
C TRP A 306 -28.79 13.11 -9.19
N ARG A 307 -28.64 13.94 -10.23
CA ARG A 307 -29.75 14.48 -11.04
C ARG A 307 -30.14 13.60 -12.22
N TYR A 308 -29.22 12.75 -12.66
CA TYR A 308 -29.49 11.79 -13.74
C TYR A 308 -30.70 10.91 -13.38
N ARG A 309 -31.39 10.35 -14.36
CA ARG A 309 -32.50 9.40 -14.12
C ARG A 309 -32.31 8.20 -15.04
N PRO A 310 -31.79 7.07 -14.53
CA PRO A 310 -31.67 5.84 -15.30
C PRO A 310 -33.05 5.38 -15.79
N ARG A 311 -33.11 4.82 -17.00
CA ARG A 311 -34.34 4.20 -17.49
C ARG A 311 -34.60 2.90 -16.72
N ALA A 312 -35.84 2.40 -16.76
CA ALA A 312 -36.18 1.14 -16.13
C ALA A 312 -35.23 0.02 -16.56
N GLY A 313 -34.67 -0.71 -15.59
CA GLY A 313 -33.72 -1.79 -15.82
C GLY A 313 -32.26 -1.36 -16.06
N GLN A 314 -31.96 -0.06 -16.17
CA GLN A 314 -30.58 0.43 -16.33
C GLN A 314 -29.90 0.71 -14.99
N VAL A 315 -28.57 0.58 -14.96
CA VAL A 315 -27.72 1.02 -13.86
C VAL A 315 -26.78 2.09 -14.39
N ALA A 316 -26.91 3.31 -13.87
CA ALA A 316 -25.99 4.39 -14.21
C ALA A 316 -24.74 4.31 -13.34
N VAL A 317 -23.56 4.41 -13.95
CA VAL A 317 -22.25 4.35 -13.28
C VAL A 317 -21.43 5.60 -13.62
N ASP A 318 -20.89 6.26 -12.59
CA ASP A 318 -19.92 7.35 -12.74
C ASP A 318 -18.55 6.86 -12.26
N PRO A 319 -17.64 6.48 -13.18
CA PRO A 319 -16.33 5.93 -12.81
C PRO A 319 -15.40 6.98 -12.21
N VAL A 320 -15.63 8.28 -12.46
CA VAL A 320 -14.77 9.36 -11.93
C VAL A 320 -15.03 9.58 -10.45
N LEU A 321 -16.29 9.45 -10.02
CA LEU A 321 -16.69 9.61 -8.62
C LEU A 321 -16.87 8.28 -7.88
N GLY A 322 -16.89 7.14 -8.59
CA GLY A 322 -17.20 5.84 -7.98
C GLY A 322 -18.62 5.81 -7.43
N ARG A 323 -19.59 6.35 -8.19
CA ARG A 323 -21.01 6.37 -7.84
C ARG A 323 -21.80 5.49 -8.78
N LEU A 324 -22.90 4.92 -8.29
CA LEU A 324 -23.87 4.24 -9.13
C LEU A 324 -25.29 4.56 -8.69
N MET A 325 -26.24 4.50 -9.62
CA MET A 325 -27.63 4.81 -9.36
C MET A 325 -28.54 3.89 -10.17
N LEU A 326 -29.58 3.40 -9.49
CA LEU A 326 -30.65 2.63 -10.10
C LEU A 326 -31.89 3.52 -10.31
N PRO A 327 -32.91 3.05 -11.06
CA PRO A 327 -34.18 3.73 -11.13
C PRO A 327 -34.77 3.94 -9.73
N PRO A 328 -35.39 5.10 -9.44
CA PRO A 328 -36.03 5.34 -8.14
C PRO A 328 -37.04 4.24 -7.80
N GLY A 329 -37.06 3.81 -6.54
CA GLY A 329 -37.94 2.73 -6.07
C GLY A 329 -37.53 1.30 -6.47
N THR A 330 -36.43 1.10 -7.19
CA THR A 330 -35.93 -0.24 -7.56
C THR A 330 -34.70 -0.67 -6.76
N ALA A 331 -34.50 -0.12 -5.55
CA ALA A 331 -33.41 -0.52 -4.67
C ALA A 331 -33.53 -2.01 -4.29
N PRO A 332 -32.53 -2.87 -4.61
CA PRO A 332 -32.61 -4.30 -4.34
C PRO A 332 -32.73 -4.60 -2.84
N ALA A 333 -33.51 -5.63 -2.48
CA ALA A 333 -33.70 -6.05 -1.09
C ALA A 333 -32.39 -6.51 -0.43
N HIS A 334 -31.53 -7.20 -1.20
CA HIS A 334 -30.24 -7.70 -0.75
C HIS A 334 -29.09 -6.68 -0.88
N GLY A 335 -29.41 -5.45 -1.27
CA GLY A 335 -28.40 -4.43 -1.58
C GLY A 335 -27.72 -4.67 -2.93
N VAL A 336 -26.70 -3.84 -3.21
CA VAL A 336 -25.88 -3.92 -4.43
C VAL A 336 -24.49 -4.36 -4.00
N ARG A 337 -23.92 -5.33 -4.72
CA ARG A 337 -22.51 -5.71 -4.55
C ARG A 337 -21.71 -5.21 -5.75
N VAL A 338 -20.45 -4.88 -5.52
CA VAL A 338 -19.55 -4.35 -6.53
C VAL A 338 -18.18 -4.97 -6.44
N THR A 339 -17.54 -5.08 -7.60
CA THR A 339 -16.11 -5.27 -7.73
C THR A 339 -15.57 -4.05 -8.43
N TYR A 340 -14.47 -3.47 -7.93
CA TYR A 340 -13.83 -2.33 -8.55
C TYR A 340 -12.36 -2.26 -8.16
N HIS A 341 -11.60 -1.46 -8.89
CA HIS A 341 -10.22 -1.15 -8.56
C HIS A 341 -10.09 0.33 -8.20
N TYR A 342 -9.30 0.62 -7.17
CA TYR A 342 -8.88 1.96 -6.80
C TYR A 342 -7.36 2.03 -6.80
N ALA A 343 -6.77 3.21 -6.89
CA ALA A 343 -5.33 3.38 -6.87
C ALA A 343 -4.80 3.74 -5.49
N PHE A 344 -3.63 3.21 -5.15
CA PHE A 344 -2.90 3.53 -3.93
C PHE A 344 -1.39 3.33 -4.12
N SER A 345 -0.55 3.95 -3.28
CA SER A 345 0.92 3.91 -3.46
C SER A 345 1.55 2.55 -3.15
N GLY A 346 0.95 1.77 -2.24
CA GLY A 346 1.51 0.49 -1.79
C GLY A 346 0.69 -0.17 -0.68
N ASP A 347 1.14 -1.35 -0.24
CA ASP A 347 0.41 -2.21 0.69
C ASP A 347 0.39 -1.61 2.11
N LEU A 348 -0.74 -0.97 2.46
CA LEU A 348 -0.91 -0.26 3.72
C LEU A 348 -2.39 -0.27 4.16
N GLY A 349 -2.64 -0.53 5.44
CA GLY A 349 -3.97 -0.52 6.04
C GLY A 349 -4.85 -1.73 5.67
N GLY A 350 -6.14 -1.68 6.02
CA GLY A 350 -7.10 -2.77 5.80
C GLY A 350 -7.59 -2.82 4.35
N GLY A 351 -6.71 -3.27 3.44
CA GLY A 351 -6.97 -3.41 2.00
C GLY A 351 -7.05 -4.87 1.55
N GLU A 352 -7.38 -5.09 0.28
CA GLU A 352 -7.36 -6.39 -0.38
C GLU A 352 -6.02 -6.53 -1.11
N TYR A 353 -5.04 -7.15 -0.45
CA TYR A 353 -3.72 -7.42 -0.99
C TYR A 353 -3.08 -8.59 -0.23
N PRO A 354 -2.09 -9.28 -0.82
CA PRO A 354 -1.42 -10.40 -0.17
C PRO A 354 -0.78 -10.02 1.15
N ARG A 355 -1.08 -10.80 2.20
CA ARG A 355 -0.50 -10.67 3.53
C ARG A 355 0.19 -11.99 3.87
N PRO A 356 1.49 -12.16 3.55
CA PRO A 356 2.20 -13.38 3.87
C PRO A 356 2.09 -13.68 5.38
N GLU A 357 1.45 -14.80 5.69
CA GLU A 357 1.07 -15.17 7.04
C GLU A 357 2.28 -15.70 7.83
N PRO A 358 2.48 -15.31 9.10
CA PRO A 358 3.23 -16.17 10.00
C PRO A 358 2.44 -17.47 10.19
N ALA A 359 3.11 -18.63 10.00
CA ALA A 359 2.49 -19.93 10.22
C ALA A 359 1.79 -19.95 11.60
N PRO A 360 0.53 -20.41 11.69
CA PRO A 360 -0.12 -20.57 12.97
C PRO A 360 0.73 -21.48 13.87
N ALA A 361 0.72 -21.23 15.18
CA ALA A 361 1.34 -22.15 16.11
C ALA A 361 0.71 -23.54 15.95
N ASP A 362 1.53 -24.61 15.95
CA ASP A 362 1.09 -25.98 15.74
C ASP A 362 -0.17 -26.30 16.57
N GLY A 363 -1.27 -26.66 15.91
CA GLY A 363 -2.52 -27.11 16.54
C GLY A 363 -3.61 -26.05 16.79
N CYS A 364 -3.45 -24.79 16.37
CA CYS A 364 -4.51 -23.77 16.44
C CYS A 364 -5.24 -23.60 15.10
N GLU A 365 -6.36 -24.31 14.92
CA GLU A 365 -7.26 -24.13 13.77
C GLU A 365 -8.05 -22.80 13.86
N PRO A 366 -8.18 -22.03 12.77
CA PRO A 366 -8.88 -20.76 12.78
C PRO A 366 -10.41 -20.93 12.80
N TYR A 367 -11.10 -20.11 13.59
CA TYR A 367 -12.55 -19.95 13.57
C TYR A 367 -12.93 -19.08 12.35
N ARG A 368 -13.46 -19.70 11.30
CA ARG A 368 -13.82 -19.01 10.05
C ARG A 368 -15.18 -18.32 10.16
N VAL A 369 -15.19 -16.99 9.96
CA VAL A 369 -16.37 -16.14 10.09
C VAL A 369 -16.75 -15.55 8.73
N GLY A 370 -17.93 -15.90 8.22
CA GLY A 370 -18.44 -15.43 6.93
C GLY A 370 -19.07 -16.51 6.06
N PRO A 371 -19.54 -16.15 4.85
CA PRO A 371 -20.07 -17.10 3.89
C PRO A 371 -19.08 -18.24 3.63
N GLY A 372 -19.53 -19.49 3.78
CA GLY A 372 -18.68 -20.67 3.63
C GLY A 372 -17.75 -20.98 4.82
N GLY A 373 -17.81 -20.20 5.90
CA GLY A 373 -17.15 -20.48 7.17
C GLY A 373 -18.06 -21.22 8.17
N ASP A 374 -17.49 -21.59 9.31
CA ASP A 374 -18.18 -22.34 10.37
C ASP A 374 -19.15 -21.46 11.18
N HIS A 375 -18.97 -20.13 11.13
CA HIS A 375 -19.71 -19.16 11.92
C HIS A 375 -20.31 -18.04 11.07
N GLY A 376 -21.58 -17.71 11.34
CA GLY A 376 -22.30 -16.64 10.64
C GLY A 376 -22.01 -15.24 11.19
N SER A 377 -21.53 -15.14 12.44
CA SER A 377 -21.20 -13.88 13.10
C SER A 377 -19.94 -13.98 13.97
N ILE A 378 -19.33 -12.83 14.27
CA ILE A 378 -18.17 -12.75 15.17
C ILE A 378 -18.58 -13.12 16.61
N ALA A 379 -19.79 -12.73 17.02
CA ALA A 379 -20.31 -13.04 18.35
C ALA A 379 -20.43 -14.55 18.58
N GLU A 380 -20.95 -15.27 17.58
CA GLU A 380 -21.03 -16.74 17.61
C GLU A 380 -19.64 -17.40 17.73
N ALA A 381 -18.65 -16.92 16.98
CA ALA A 381 -17.28 -17.41 17.07
C ALA A 381 -16.66 -17.13 18.46
N LEU A 382 -16.91 -15.95 19.04
CA LEU A 382 -16.47 -15.59 20.40
C LEU A 382 -17.12 -16.45 21.46
N GLU A 383 -18.42 -16.71 21.36
CA GLU A 383 -19.13 -17.60 22.28
C GLU A 383 -18.61 -19.04 22.20
N HIS A 384 -18.38 -19.53 20.97
CA HIS A 384 -17.83 -20.86 20.75
C HIS A 384 -16.42 -21.00 21.36
N TRP A 385 -15.53 -20.04 21.10
CA TRP A 385 -14.20 -20.02 21.70
C TRP A 385 -14.27 -19.95 23.24
N GLN A 386 -15.12 -19.09 23.80
CA GLN A 386 -15.30 -19.00 25.26
C GLN A 386 -15.84 -20.30 25.88
N ALA A 387 -16.69 -21.03 25.18
CA ALA A 387 -17.15 -22.35 25.61
C ALA A 387 -16.03 -23.40 25.54
N ALA A 388 -15.26 -23.42 24.44
CA ALA A 388 -14.12 -24.32 24.26
C ALA A 388 -13.03 -24.09 25.33
N LYS A 389 -12.72 -22.82 25.63
CA LYS A 389 -11.77 -22.42 26.67
C LYS A 389 -12.22 -22.84 28.06
N ARG A 390 -13.51 -22.70 28.38
CA ARG A 390 -14.09 -23.18 29.66
C ARG A 390 -13.97 -24.68 29.83
N ALA A 391 -14.09 -25.45 28.75
CA ALA A 391 -13.92 -26.90 28.76
C ALA A 391 -12.43 -27.31 28.81
N HIS A 392 -11.55 -26.55 28.15
CA HIS A 392 -10.14 -26.87 27.97
C HIS A 392 -9.27 -25.61 28.15
N PRO A 393 -8.74 -25.35 29.35
CA PRO A 393 -7.96 -24.14 29.64
C PRO A 393 -6.70 -23.93 28.78
N HIS A 394 -6.17 -25.00 28.16
CA HIS A 394 -5.04 -24.91 27.23
C HIS A 394 -5.41 -24.30 25.87
N LYS A 395 -6.72 -24.13 25.56
CA LYS A 395 -7.23 -23.44 24.36
C LYS A 395 -7.40 -21.92 24.59
N ALA A 396 -6.42 -21.32 25.26
CA ALA A 396 -6.40 -19.86 25.51
C ALA A 396 -6.03 -19.05 24.25
N GLU A 397 -5.52 -19.72 23.21
CA GLU A 397 -5.19 -19.12 21.91
C GLU A 397 -6.31 -19.38 20.89
N ALA A 398 -6.75 -18.32 20.19
CA ALA A 398 -7.76 -18.38 19.15
C ALA A 398 -7.47 -17.40 18.02
N ILE A 399 -7.68 -17.87 16.79
CA ILE A 399 -7.59 -17.09 15.57
C ILE A 399 -9.00 -17.01 14.97
N MET A 400 -9.53 -15.79 14.85
CA MET A 400 -10.80 -15.51 14.17
C MET A 400 -10.50 -14.94 12.81
N GLU A 401 -10.90 -15.66 11.77
CA GLU A 401 -10.56 -15.34 10.39
C GLU A 401 -11.80 -14.94 9.60
N PHE A 402 -11.82 -13.72 9.08
CA PHE A 402 -12.87 -13.23 8.19
C PHE A 402 -12.66 -13.75 6.76
N THR A 403 -13.64 -14.48 6.24
CA THR A 403 -13.57 -15.10 4.90
C THR A 403 -14.16 -14.24 3.78
N SER A 404 -14.73 -13.08 4.09
CA SER A 404 -15.40 -12.20 3.11
C SER A 404 -15.19 -10.71 3.36
N SER A 405 -15.25 -9.91 2.28
CA SER A 405 -15.13 -8.45 2.29
C SER A 405 -16.44 -7.73 2.70
N ASP A 406 -17.20 -8.35 3.61
CA ASP A 406 -18.50 -7.86 4.08
C ASP A 406 -18.37 -6.85 5.23
N VAL A 407 -19.49 -6.19 5.53
CA VAL A 407 -19.61 -5.21 6.61
C VAL A 407 -20.18 -5.89 7.85
N TRP A 408 -19.38 -5.92 8.90
CA TRP A 408 -19.68 -6.50 10.20
C TRP A 408 -20.01 -5.38 11.19
N ALA A 409 -21.17 -5.46 11.84
CA ALA A 409 -21.68 -4.36 12.65
C ALA A 409 -22.22 -4.78 14.04
N GLU A 410 -21.85 -5.98 14.49
CA GLU A 410 -22.41 -6.64 15.67
C GLU A 410 -21.39 -6.80 16.81
N LEU A 411 -20.22 -6.16 16.68
CA LEU A 411 -19.12 -6.29 17.63
C LEU A 411 -18.93 -5.02 18.46
N ASP A 412 -19.38 -5.05 19.70
CA ASP A 412 -19.32 -3.92 20.63
C ASP A 412 -18.33 -4.14 21.80
N GLU A 413 -18.15 -5.38 22.25
CA GLU A 413 -17.28 -5.71 23.39
C GLU A 413 -16.51 -7.03 23.17
N ILE A 414 -15.23 -7.02 23.52
CA ILE A 414 -14.38 -8.22 23.62
C ILE A 414 -13.87 -8.30 25.05
N ARG A 415 -14.07 -9.46 25.69
CA ARG A 415 -13.56 -9.74 27.04
C ARG A 415 -12.47 -10.79 26.97
N LEU A 416 -11.33 -10.47 27.56
CA LEU A 416 -10.14 -11.33 27.63
C LEU A 416 -9.86 -11.68 29.08
N ASP A 417 -9.54 -12.94 29.32
CA ASP A 417 -9.03 -13.46 30.60
C ASP A 417 -7.50 -13.42 30.62
N ALA A 418 -6.90 -13.66 31.78
CA ALA A 418 -5.44 -13.76 31.91
C ALA A 418 -4.91 -14.93 31.07
N GLY A 419 -3.89 -14.67 30.24
CA GLY A 419 -3.26 -15.64 29.35
C GLY A 419 -3.90 -15.78 27.97
N ASP A 420 -5.06 -15.15 27.72
CA ASP A 420 -5.73 -15.23 26.43
C ASP A 420 -4.88 -14.63 25.30
N ARG A 421 -4.87 -15.29 24.14
CA ARG A 421 -4.26 -14.80 22.90
C ARG A 421 -5.31 -14.81 21.80
N LEU A 422 -5.90 -13.66 21.53
CA LEU A 422 -6.94 -13.52 20.50
C LEU A 422 -6.40 -12.79 19.27
N THR A 423 -6.47 -13.43 18.11
CA THR A 423 -6.15 -12.80 16.82
C THR A 423 -7.43 -12.63 16.01
N LEU A 424 -7.82 -11.40 15.70
CA LEU A 424 -8.88 -11.08 14.74
C LEU A 424 -8.21 -10.68 13.43
N ARG A 425 -8.32 -11.54 12.41
CA ARG A 425 -7.62 -11.37 11.14
C ARG A 425 -8.54 -11.46 9.93
N ALA A 426 -8.23 -10.70 8.89
CA ALA A 426 -8.74 -10.96 7.55
C ALA A 426 -8.02 -12.16 6.92
N ALA A 427 -8.74 -13.02 6.20
CA ALA A 427 -8.11 -13.99 5.31
C ALA A 427 -7.29 -13.28 4.21
N ASP A 428 -6.35 -13.99 3.59
CA ASP A 428 -5.53 -13.43 2.52
C ASP A 428 -6.39 -12.93 1.35
N GLY A 429 -6.08 -11.74 0.83
CA GLY A 429 -6.88 -11.12 -0.24
C GLY A 429 -8.33 -10.77 0.15
N VAL A 430 -8.65 -10.60 1.44
CA VAL A 430 -9.99 -10.20 1.91
C VAL A 430 -9.93 -8.85 2.64
N ARG A 431 -11.00 -8.04 2.54
CA ARG A 431 -11.11 -6.72 3.17
C ARG A 431 -12.36 -6.60 4.05
N PRO A 432 -12.36 -7.18 5.26
CA PRO A 432 -13.50 -7.08 6.17
C PRO A 432 -13.63 -5.66 6.75
N VAL A 433 -14.87 -5.19 6.86
CA VAL A 433 -15.18 -3.85 7.39
C VAL A 433 -15.93 -3.98 8.71
N LEU A 434 -15.31 -3.55 9.82
CA LEU A 434 -15.96 -3.42 11.11
C LEU A 434 -16.61 -2.03 11.22
N ARG A 435 -17.93 -1.98 11.15
CA ARG A 435 -18.72 -0.75 11.34
C ARG A 435 -19.30 -0.70 12.74
N LEU A 436 -18.74 0.16 13.57
CA LEU A 436 -19.19 0.33 14.96
C LEU A 436 -20.57 1.01 14.96
N ARG A 437 -21.56 0.38 15.63
CA ARG A 437 -22.93 0.89 15.76
C ARG A 437 -23.15 1.55 17.13
N GLY A 438 -23.98 2.58 17.17
CA GLY A 438 -24.32 3.33 18.38
C GLY A 438 -25.13 4.59 18.07
N ARG A 439 -26.05 4.98 18.96
CA ARG A 439 -26.85 6.21 18.80
C ARG A 439 -25.94 7.44 18.89
N TYR A 440 -26.18 8.40 18.00
CA TYR A 440 -25.68 9.77 18.12
C TYR A 440 -26.33 10.38 19.37
N GLY A 441 -25.56 10.62 20.41
CA GLY A 441 -26.02 11.15 21.69
C GLY A 441 -24.88 11.90 22.36
N GLU A 442 -25.23 13.05 22.94
CA GLU A 442 -24.36 14.05 23.52
C GLU A 442 -23.28 13.41 24.42
N ASP A 443 -22.03 13.52 23.98
CA ASP A 443 -20.78 13.41 24.77
C ASP A 443 -19.93 12.13 24.77
N ARG A 444 -20.27 11.00 24.11
CA ARG A 444 -19.28 9.92 23.81
C ARG A 444 -19.61 9.17 22.51
N GLY A 445 -18.65 9.13 21.57
CA GLY A 445 -18.78 8.43 20.29
C GLY A 445 -19.00 6.90 20.41
N ARG A 446 -19.19 6.23 19.27
CA ARG A 446 -19.35 4.76 19.20
C ARG A 446 -18.01 4.08 19.54
N VAL A 447 -18.02 3.04 20.37
CA VAL A 447 -16.77 2.43 20.90
C VAL A 447 -16.83 0.91 20.90
N LEU A 448 -15.87 0.24 20.25
CA LEU A 448 -15.54 -1.17 20.49
C LEU A 448 -14.67 -1.26 21.74
N THR A 449 -15.16 -1.91 22.78
CA THR A 449 -14.42 -2.01 24.05
C THR A 449 -13.74 -3.37 24.21
N ILE A 450 -12.41 -3.38 24.24
CA ILE A 450 -11.60 -4.55 24.59
C ILE A 450 -11.24 -4.45 26.07
N THR A 451 -11.74 -5.39 26.87
CA THR A 451 -11.54 -5.42 28.33
C THR A 451 -10.71 -6.64 28.72
N GLY A 452 -9.50 -6.41 29.24
CA GLY A 452 -8.70 -7.44 29.91
C GLY A 452 -9.10 -7.66 31.38
N PRO A 453 -8.47 -8.62 32.07
CA PRO A 453 -8.80 -8.96 33.46
C PRO A 453 -8.62 -7.76 34.41
N ARG A 454 -9.51 -7.63 35.40
CA ARG A 454 -9.44 -6.55 36.41
C ARG A 454 -8.53 -6.97 37.57
N GLY A 455 -7.51 -6.16 37.90
CA GLY A 455 -6.94 -6.13 39.27
C GLY A 455 -5.58 -6.76 39.52
N GLY A 456 -4.60 -6.68 38.61
CA GLY A 456 -3.18 -6.99 38.89
C GLY A 456 -2.24 -5.81 38.56
N PRO A 457 -1.01 -5.77 39.08
CA PRO A 457 0.05 -4.90 38.57
C PRO A 457 0.29 -5.18 37.07
N PRO A 458 0.76 -4.19 36.26
CA PRO A 458 1.03 -4.39 34.83
C PRO A 458 1.98 -5.56 34.53
N SER A 459 2.83 -5.94 35.50
CA SER A 459 3.75 -7.08 35.44
C SER A 459 3.06 -8.46 35.40
N GLU A 460 1.77 -8.55 35.73
CA GLU A 460 0.97 -9.78 35.69
C GLU A 460 -0.01 -9.82 34.51
N ALA A 461 -0.05 -8.76 33.68
CA ALA A 461 -0.85 -8.76 32.47
C ALA A 461 -0.26 -9.75 31.45
N THR A 462 -1.08 -10.71 31.02
CA THR A 462 -0.68 -11.78 30.08
C THR A 462 -1.58 -11.88 28.85
N ALA A 463 -2.68 -11.11 28.82
CA ALA A 463 -3.63 -11.11 27.70
C ALA A 463 -3.04 -10.37 26.50
N ARG A 464 -3.18 -10.97 25.31
CA ARG A 464 -2.68 -10.44 24.03
C ARG A 464 -3.79 -10.39 23.00
N ILE A 465 -3.86 -9.29 22.26
CA ILE A 465 -4.80 -9.14 21.16
C ILE A 465 -4.10 -8.64 19.91
N VAL A 466 -4.40 -9.28 18.78
CA VAL A 466 -3.89 -8.92 17.46
C VAL A 466 -5.08 -8.57 16.57
N LEU A 467 -5.03 -7.40 15.95
CA LEU A 467 -5.94 -6.95 14.90
C LEU A 467 -5.14 -6.91 13.59
N ASP A 468 -5.61 -7.65 12.59
CA ASP A 468 -4.88 -7.86 11.33
C ASP A 468 -5.79 -7.73 10.10
N GLY A 469 -5.45 -6.85 9.16
CA GLY A 469 -6.18 -6.74 7.89
C GLY A 469 -7.58 -6.11 7.99
N LEU A 470 -7.92 -5.45 9.10
CA LEU A 470 -9.28 -4.96 9.36
C LEU A 470 -9.46 -3.48 8.99
N LEU A 471 -10.61 -3.12 8.42
CA LEU A 471 -11.02 -1.73 8.27
C LEU A 471 -12.09 -1.39 9.31
N VAL A 472 -11.80 -0.48 10.23
CA VAL A 472 -12.71 -0.03 11.30
C VAL A 472 -13.23 1.37 11.00
N THR A 473 -14.55 1.55 11.03
CA THR A 473 -15.24 2.81 10.77
C THR A 473 -16.40 3.03 11.74
N GLY A 474 -16.84 4.28 11.89
CA GLY A 474 -18.00 4.65 12.71
C GLY A 474 -17.67 4.99 14.17
N GLY A 475 -16.43 4.80 14.64
CA GLY A 475 -16.09 5.06 16.03
C GLY A 475 -14.64 4.74 16.44
N CYS A 476 -14.46 4.53 17.74
CA CYS A 476 -13.18 4.33 18.41
C CYS A 476 -13.01 2.87 18.89
N VAL A 477 -11.78 2.36 18.88
CA VAL A 477 -11.41 1.13 19.61
C VAL A 477 -10.82 1.52 20.95
N ARG A 478 -11.46 1.11 22.05
CA ARG A 478 -10.99 1.39 23.42
C ARG A 478 -10.44 0.13 24.06
N VAL A 479 -9.22 0.21 24.59
CA VAL A 479 -8.59 -0.88 25.34
C VAL A 479 -8.45 -0.50 26.80
N ARG A 480 -8.85 -1.39 27.70
CA ARG A 480 -8.78 -1.22 29.16
C ARG A 480 -8.55 -2.55 29.88
N GLY A 481 -8.08 -2.49 31.13
CA GLY A 481 -7.87 -3.69 31.97
C GLY A 481 -6.46 -4.28 31.86
N GLY A 482 -6.24 -5.53 32.28
CA GLY A 482 -4.91 -6.14 32.28
C GLY A 482 -4.46 -6.69 30.91
N VAL A 483 -4.31 -5.84 29.89
CA VAL A 483 -3.81 -6.26 28.56
C VAL A 483 -2.29 -6.04 28.47
N GLU A 484 -1.53 -7.08 28.16
CA GLU A 484 -0.07 -6.99 28.01
C GLU A 484 0.29 -6.30 26.69
N ARG A 485 -0.27 -6.80 25.58
CA ARG A 485 0.12 -6.41 24.23
C ARG A 485 -1.08 -6.27 23.30
N LEU A 486 -1.17 -5.13 22.62
CA LEU A 486 -2.02 -4.90 21.45
C LEU A 486 -1.15 -4.80 20.22
N VAL A 487 -1.42 -5.62 19.20
CA VAL A 487 -0.78 -5.50 17.88
C VAL A 487 -1.85 -5.09 16.87
N VAL A 488 -1.62 -3.98 16.18
CA VAL A 488 -2.45 -3.50 15.08
C VAL A 488 -1.60 -3.55 13.82
N ARG A 489 -1.87 -4.50 12.94
CA ARG A 489 -1.11 -4.65 11.69
C ARG A 489 -2.04 -4.67 10.48
N HIS A 490 -1.61 -4.05 9.37
CA HIS A 490 -2.43 -3.99 8.15
C HIS A 490 -3.88 -3.52 8.40
N CYS A 491 -4.11 -2.64 9.37
CA CYS A 491 -5.45 -2.17 9.72
C CYS A 491 -5.64 -0.72 9.32
N THR A 492 -6.89 -0.37 9.02
CA THR A 492 -7.29 1.03 8.86
C THR A 492 -8.35 1.37 9.88
N PHE A 493 -8.02 2.24 10.84
CA PHE A 493 -9.03 2.91 11.65
C PHE A 493 -9.26 4.27 11.02
N VAL A 494 -10.41 4.42 10.36
CA VAL A 494 -10.70 5.58 9.51
C VAL A 494 -10.49 6.89 10.29
N PRO A 495 -9.54 7.75 9.86
CA PRO A 495 -9.33 9.06 10.49
C PRO A 495 -10.61 9.88 10.51
N GLY A 496 -11.01 10.32 11.71
CA GLY A 496 -12.25 11.08 11.91
C GLY A 496 -13.55 10.26 11.89
N TRP A 497 -13.45 8.95 12.12
CA TRP A 497 -14.53 7.94 12.25
C TRP A 497 -15.32 7.64 10.97
N GLU A 498 -15.86 8.67 10.35
CA GLU A 498 -16.67 8.62 9.13
C GLU A 498 -16.28 9.80 8.23
N LEU A 499 -16.44 9.61 6.93
CA LEU A 499 -16.05 10.59 5.92
C LEU A 499 -17.27 10.97 5.08
N GLU A 500 -17.40 12.25 4.78
CA GLU A 500 -18.34 12.73 3.76
C GLU A 500 -17.87 12.35 2.35
N GLY A 501 -18.74 12.49 1.35
CA GLY A 501 -18.44 12.14 -0.05
C GLY A 501 -17.13 12.71 -0.62
N ARG A 502 -16.67 13.88 -0.16
CA ARG A 502 -15.39 14.48 -0.60
C ARG A 502 -14.16 14.08 0.24
N GLY A 503 -14.30 13.11 1.14
CA GLY A 503 -13.26 12.70 2.09
C GLY A 503 -13.05 13.70 3.23
N THR A 504 -14.08 14.48 3.59
CA THR A 504 -14.04 15.36 4.78
C THR A 504 -14.43 14.54 6.01
N PRO A 505 -13.63 14.53 7.08
CA PRO A 505 -13.95 13.77 8.29
C PRO A 505 -15.09 14.41 9.08
N LEU A 506 -16.00 13.57 9.62
CA LEU A 506 -17.12 14.02 10.46
C LEU A 506 -16.69 14.32 11.90
N ALA A 507 -15.65 13.66 12.41
CA ALA A 507 -15.13 13.90 13.75
C ALA A 507 -13.61 14.18 13.73
N PRO A 508 -13.16 15.35 13.21
CA PRO A 508 -11.74 15.70 13.15
C PRO A 508 -11.06 15.61 14.52
N GLY A 509 -9.89 14.96 14.59
CA GLY A 509 -9.12 14.81 15.83
C GLY A 509 -9.74 13.89 16.89
N ALA A 510 -10.87 13.25 16.59
CA ALA A 510 -11.48 12.29 17.50
C ALA A 510 -10.64 11.00 17.57
N PRO A 511 -10.53 10.37 18.76
CA PRO A 511 -9.67 9.21 18.94
C PRO A 511 -10.20 8.01 18.16
N SER A 512 -9.36 7.43 17.32
CA SER A 512 -9.59 6.13 16.68
C SER A 512 -9.14 4.97 17.58
N LEU A 513 -8.12 5.20 18.42
CA LEU A 513 -7.64 4.26 19.43
C LEU A 513 -7.53 4.97 20.77
N ASP A 514 -8.23 4.46 21.78
CA ASP A 514 -8.21 4.99 23.14
C ASP A 514 -7.67 3.96 24.14
N ILE A 515 -6.52 4.27 24.72
CA ILE A 515 -5.77 3.40 25.63
C ILE A 515 -6.01 3.91 27.04
N ALA A 516 -6.84 3.20 27.80
CA ALA A 516 -7.18 3.54 29.18
C ALA A 516 -6.39 2.66 30.16
N ASP A 517 -5.29 3.20 30.71
CA ASP A 517 -4.33 2.55 31.63
C ASP A 517 -3.55 1.34 31.05
N SER A 518 -4.00 0.75 29.93
CA SER A 518 -3.48 -0.47 29.31
C SER A 518 -3.82 -0.48 27.82
N PRO A 519 -3.04 -1.14 26.94
CA PRO A 519 -2.05 -2.18 27.23
C PRO A 519 -0.66 -1.64 27.61
N VAL A 520 0.21 -2.53 28.11
CA VAL A 520 1.61 -2.20 28.42
C VAL A 520 2.40 -1.87 27.16
N ARG A 521 2.16 -2.64 26.08
CA ARG A 521 2.81 -2.43 24.77
C ARG A 521 1.76 -2.38 23.65
N VAL A 522 1.89 -1.37 22.79
CA VAL A 522 1.12 -1.22 21.56
C VAL A 522 2.08 -1.26 20.39
N GLU A 523 1.89 -2.19 19.46
CA GLU A 523 2.67 -2.29 18.22
C GLU A 523 1.76 -2.00 17.04
N ILE A 524 2.07 -0.96 16.28
CA ILE A 524 1.33 -0.52 15.09
C ILE A 524 2.25 -0.71 13.89
N ARG A 525 1.85 -1.56 12.93
CA ARG A 525 2.64 -1.88 11.73
C ARG A 525 1.81 -1.79 10.47
N ARG A 526 2.32 -1.17 9.40
CA ARG A 526 1.62 -1.09 8.10
C ARG A 526 0.14 -0.69 8.21
N SER A 527 -0.18 0.22 9.13
CA SER A 527 -1.55 0.57 9.47
C SER A 527 -1.81 2.07 9.34
N VAL A 528 -3.07 2.43 9.10
CA VAL A 528 -3.54 3.82 9.09
C VAL A 528 -4.47 3.99 10.26
N LEU A 529 -4.14 4.86 11.21
CA LEU A 529 -5.00 5.17 12.35
C LEU A 529 -5.29 6.66 12.39
N GLY A 530 -6.46 7.02 12.91
CA GLY A 530 -6.71 8.38 13.37
C GLY A 530 -5.97 8.69 14.68
N THR A 531 -6.48 9.65 15.44
CA THR A 531 -5.88 10.06 16.72
C THR A 531 -5.79 8.89 17.71
N VAL A 532 -4.64 8.79 18.40
CA VAL A 532 -4.39 7.81 19.47
C VAL A 532 -4.32 8.56 20.81
N THR A 533 -5.26 8.26 21.70
CA THR A 533 -5.26 8.82 23.06
C THR A 533 -4.75 7.79 24.06
N VAL A 534 -3.88 8.23 24.98
CA VAL A 534 -3.37 7.38 26.05
C VAL A 534 -3.60 8.05 27.39
N ALA A 535 -4.58 7.55 28.13
CA ALA A 535 -4.80 7.91 29.52
C ALA A 535 -3.88 7.07 30.40
N GLY A 536 -2.82 7.69 30.94
CA GLY A 536 -1.93 7.07 31.91
C GLY A 536 -2.05 7.72 33.29
N ARG A 537 -1.76 6.97 34.35
CA ARG A 537 -1.66 7.49 35.72
C ARG A 537 -0.22 7.80 36.08
N ALA A 538 0.01 9.01 36.60
CA ALA A 538 1.28 9.39 37.20
C ALA A 538 1.68 8.39 38.31
N GLY A 539 2.92 7.88 38.28
CA GLY A 539 3.46 6.97 39.28
C GLY A 539 3.54 5.48 38.89
N ARG A 540 3.06 5.09 37.70
CA ARG A 540 3.29 3.76 37.11
C ARG A 540 4.37 3.80 36.03
N GLU A 541 4.81 2.64 35.54
CA GLU A 541 5.67 2.58 34.34
C GLU A 541 4.92 3.10 33.11
N PRO A 542 5.60 3.80 32.18
CA PRO A 542 4.98 4.31 30.96
C PRO A 542 4.67 3.19 29.95
N ASN A 543 3.54 3.34 29.25
CA ASN A 543 3.19 2.41 28.17
C ASN A 543 4.16 2.58 27.00
N ARG A 544 4.48 1.50 26.29
CA ARG A 544 5.32 1.52 25.10
C ARG A 544 4.45 1.54 23.85
N VAL A 545 4.71 2.49 22.96
CA VAL A 545 4.04 2.57 21.66
C VAL A 545 5.10 2.49 20.57
N ASP A 546 5.06 1.41 19.79
CA ASP A 546 5.96 1.16 18.66
C ASP A 546 5.17 1.38 17.36
N LEU A 547 5.57 2.37 16.56
CA LEU A 547 4.96 2.73 15.29
C LEU A 547 5.93 2.47 14.14
N CYS A 548 5.64 1.48 13.29
CA CYS A 548 6.50 1.11 12.16
C CYS A 548 5.72 1.12 10.85
N ASP A 549 6.27 1.71 9.79
CA ASP A 549 5.67 1.72 8.44
C ASP A 549 4.19 2.13 8.44
N SER A 550 3.81 3.10 9.27
CA SER A 550 2.40 3.39 9.57
C SER A 550 2.08 4.88 9.49
N VAL A 551 0.79 5.18 9.45
CA VAL A 551 0.26 6.55 9.40
C VAL A 551 -0.60 6.82 10.62
N LEU A 552 -0.31 7.90 11.34
CA LEU A 552 -1.22 8.50 12.31
C LEU A 552 -1.76 9.80 11.73
N ASP A 553 -3.07 9.89 11.53
CA ASP A 553 -3.71 11.05 10.90
C ASP A 553 -4.78 11.65 11.80
N ALA A 554 -4.45 12.77 12.45
CA ALA A 554 -5.40 13.57 13.23
C ALA A 554 -6.32 14.43 12.34
N THR A 555 -6.23 14.30 11.01
CA THR A 555 -6.97 15.05 9.97
C THR A 555 -6.62 16.54 9.84
N SER A 556 -5.80 17.05 10.75
CA SER A 556 -5.26 18.42 10.75
C SER A 556 -3.90 18.42 11.43
N ARG A 557 -3.00 19.29 10.96
CA ARG A 557 -1.67 19.51 11.56
C ARG A 557 -1.72 20.03 13.01
N ASP A 558 -2.80 20.69 13.39
CA ASP A 558 -2.97 21.32 14.71
C ASP A 558 -3.72 20.41 15.69
N ALA A 559 -4.37 19.36 15.19
CA ALA A 559 -5.03 18.36 16.01
C ALA A 559 -4.00 17.42 16.65
N THR A 560 -4.31 16.87 17.83
CA THR A 560 -3.42 15.93 18.50
C THR A 560 -3.54 14.56 17.84
N ALA A 561 -2.46 14.08 17.24
CA ALA A 561 -2.38 12.73 16.65
C ALA A 561 -2.05 11.67 17.70
N LEU A 562 -1.17 12.01 18.64
CA LEU A 562 -0.80 11.16 19.76
C LEU A 562 -0.65 12.01 21.02
N GLY A 563 -1.41 11.69 22.06
CA GLY A 563 -1.34 12.46 23.31
C GLY A 563 -2.28 11.93 24.40
N SER A 564 -2.29 12.63 25.54
CA SER A 564 -3.23 12.34 26.62
C SER A 564 -4.60 12.99 26.31
N PRO A 565 -5.73 12.45 26.81
CA PRO A 565 -7.06 13.04 26.59
C PRO A 565 -7.20 14.51 27.03
N ASN A 566 -6.39 14.96 27.98
CA ASN A 566 -6.36 16.35 28.46
C ASN A 566 -5.43 17.27 27.62
N GLY A 567 -4.86 16.77 26.52
CA GLY A 567 -3.92 17.50 25.69
C GLY A 567 -2.49 17.60 26.24
N SER A 568 -2.19 17.06 27.42
CA SER A 568 -0.81 16.97 27.90
C SER A 568 -0.04 15.87 27.18
N PRO A 569 1.30 15.86 27.29
CA PRO A 569 2.10 14.71 26.87
C PRO A 569 1.59 13.42 27.50
N ALA A 570 1.39 12.41 26.64
CA ALA A 570 0.96 11.10 27.06
C ALA A 570 2.05 10.42 27.89
N HIS A 571 1.64 9.63 28.89
CA HIS A 571 2.55 8.87 29.74
C HIS A 571 3.08 7.62 29.02
N ILE A 572 3.82 7.83 27.92
CA ILE A 572 4.31 6.80 27.01
C ILE A 572 5.80 6.96 26.68
N VAL A 573 6.43 5.85 26.30
CA VAL A 573 7.70 5.82 25.58
C VAL A 573 7.39 5.48 24.13
N LEU A 574 7.70 6.40 23.21
CA LEU A 574 7.42 6.27 21.79
C LEU A 574 8.66 5.77 21.03
N THR A 575 8.47 4.75 20.21
CA THR A 575 9.38 4.35 19.13
C THR A 575 8.65 4.55 17.82
N ALA A 576 9.21 5.30 16.87
CA ALA A 576 8.65 5.40 15.52
C ALA A 576 9.73 5.21 14.45
N ARG A 577 9.43 4.40 13.45
CA ARG A 577 10.30 4.08 12.32
C ARG A 577 9.53 4.17 11.03
N SER A 578 10.08 4.84 10.01
CA SER A 578 9.51 4.88 8.66
C SER A 578 8.02 5.23 8.66
N SER A 579 7.59 6.20 9.46
CA SER A 579 6.17 6.48 9.71
C SER A 579 5.83 7.93 9.44
N THR A 580 4.59 8.18 9.03
CA THR A 580 4.08 9.53 8.75
C THR A 580 3.04 9.91 9.80
N VAL A 581 3.19 11.07 10.42
CA VAL A 581 2.21 11.60 11.38
C VAL A 581 1.67 12.93 10.88
N ILE A 582 0.36 13.05 10.76
CA ILE A 582 -0.35 14.31 10.51
C ILE A 582 -1.03 14.73 11.81
N GLY A 583 -0.58 15.85 12.39
CA GLY A 583 -1.01 16.32 13.71
C GLY A 583 0.11 16.30 14.73
N SER A 584 -0.16 16.88 15.91
CA SER A 584 0.84 17.02 16.97
C SER A 584 1.08 15.71 17.72
N VAL A 585 2.35 15.44 18.04
CA VAL A 585 2.79 14.28 18.84
C VAL A 585 3.22 14.77 20.21
N ARG A 586 2.60 14.28 21.27
CA ARG A 586 2.88 14.67 22.65
C ARG A 586 3.14 13.43 23.50
N ALA A 587 4.40 13.19 23.87
CA ALA A 587 4.80 11.99 24.60
C ALA A 587 5.76 12.31 25.76
N ARG A 588 5.77 11.45 26.78
CA ARG A 588 6.65 11.62 27.94
C ARG A 588 8.11 11.43 27.55
N ALA A 589 8.42 10.40 26.77
CA ALA A 589 9.77 10.12 26.29
C ALA A 589 9.73 9.45 24.92
N VAL A 590 10.85 9.49 24.23
CA VAL A 590 11.10 8.77 22.98
C VAL A 590 12.26 7.82 23.20
N ASP A 591 12.20 6.63 22.60
CA ASP A 591 13.37 5.77 22.45
C ASP A 591 14.10 6.11 21.15
N VAL A 592 13.43 5.92 20.01
CA VAL A 592 13.94 6.28 18.69
C VAL A 592 12.82 6.84 17.82
N LEU A 593 13.05 8.00 17.20
CA LEU A 593 12.31 8.48 16.02
C LEU A 593 13.25 8.45 14.83
N GLU A 594 12.96 7.59 13.84
CA GLU A 594 13.84 7.36 12.70
C GLU A 594 13.07 7.35 11.38
N ASN A 595 13.59 8.05 10.38
CA ASN A 595 13.01 8.09 9.04
C ASN A 595 11.51 8.48 9.05
N CYS A 596 11.10 9.40 9.92
CA CYS A 596 9.70 9.79 10.09
C CYS A 596 9.39 11.15 9.46
N LEU A 597 8.16 11.30 8.97
CA LEU A 597 7.60 12.57 8.53
C LEU A 597 6.59 13.07 9.56
N LEU A 598 6.94 14.07 10.36
CA LEU A 598 6.12 14.59 11.45
C LEU A 598 5.50 15.93 11.03
N HIS A 599 4.28 15.88 10.49
CA HIS A 599 3.52 17.05 10.01
C HIS A 599 2.63 17.64 11.12
N GLY A 600 3.29 18.12 12.19
CA GLY A 600 2.68 18.76 13.36
C GLY A 600 3.71 18.99 14.46
N GLU A 601 3.36 19.77 15.51
CA GLU A 601 4.26 20.03 16.64
C GLU A 601 4.63 18.72 17.35
N VAL A 602 5.92 18.50 17.64
CA VAL A 602 6.40 17.35 18.42
C VAL A 602 6.87 17.83 19.78
N ARG A 603 6.20 17.40 20.85
CA ARG A 603 6.54 17.76 22.23
C ARG A 603 6.88 16.53 23.05
N ILE A 604 8.15 16.45 23.45
CA ILE A 604 8.70 15.40 24.31
C ILE A 604 9.11 15.99 25.65
N ASP A 605 8.55 15.49 26.77
CA ASP A 605 8.88 16.03 28.10
C ASP A 605 10.30 15.68 28.55
N ARG A 606 10.72 14.43 28.34
CA ARG A 606 12.04 13.91 28.72
C ARG A 606 12.96 13.91 27.50
N CYS A 607 13.64 15.04 27.30
CA CYS A 607 14.61 15.21 26.23
C CYS A 607 16.03 14.71 26.61
N ASP A 608 16.22 14.19 27.83
CA ASP A 608 17.49 13.65 28.34
C ASP A 608 17.83 12.25 27.77
N ARG A 609 16.87 11.60 27.11
CA ARG A 609 16.99 10.24 26.56
C ARG A 609 16.33 10.14 25.19
N GLY A 610 16.83 9.20 24.40
CA GLY A 610 16.33 8.88 23.06
C GLY A 610 17.06 9.63 21.94
N ALA A 611 16.75 9.25 20.70
CA ALA A 611 17.35 9.83 19.51
C ALA A 611 16.29 10.16 18.45
N VAL A 612 16.46 11.30 17.77
CA VAL A 612 15.67 11.68 16.59
C VAL A 612 16.62 11.76 15.40
N ARG A 613 16.42 10.93 14.37
CA ARG A 613 17.33 10.84 13.23
C ARG A 613 16.63 10.69 11.88
N PHE A 614 17.17 11.35 10.84
CA PHE A 614 16.65 11.27 9.46
C PHE A 614 15.15 11.58 9.35
N CYS A 615 14.64 12.45 10.21
CA CYS A 615 13.23 12.84 10.26
C CYS A 615 13.03 14.24 9.66
N TRP A 616 11.82 14.52 9.19
CA TRP A 616 11.35 15.89 9.02
C TRP A 616 10.41 16.24 10.18
N LEU A 617 10.66 17.37 10.83
CA LEU A 617 9.81 17.90 11.91
C LEU A 617 9.87 19.44 11.94
N PRO A 618 8.84 20.12 12.46
CA PRO A 618 8.86 21.58 12.59
C PRO A 618 10.01 22.04 13.49
N PRO A 619 10.79 23.08 13.09
CA PRO A 619 11.99 23.52 13.80
C PRO A 619 11.79 23.78 15.30
N ASP A 620 10.64 24.38 15.67
CA ASP A 620 10.33 24.79 17.04
C ASP A 620 9.90 23.65 17.99
N SER A 621 9.93 22.40 17.53
CA SER A 621 9.46 21.23 18.29
C SER A 621 10.42 20.84 19.44
N PRO A 622 10.02 20.82 20.71
CA PRO A 622 10.88 20.37 21.80
C PRO A 622 11.08 18.84 21.77
N THR A 623 12.27 18.41 21.34
CA THR A 623 12.66 17.00 21.16
C THR A 623 14.05 16.72 21.74
N PRO A 624 14.44 15.44 21.94
CA PRO A 624 15.84 15.05 22.12
C PRO A 624 16.74 15.54 20.96
N PRO A 625 18.08 15.44 21.11
CA PRO A 625 19.02 15.82 20.06
C PRO A 625 18.70 15.19 18.71
N ARG A 626 18.75 16.03 17.67
CA ARG A 626 18.40 15.69 16.30
C ARG A 626 19.66 15.38 15.49
N PHE A 627 19.62 14.31 14.71
CA PHE A 627 20.72 13.85 13.85
C PHE A 627 20.25 13.80 12.39
N HIS A 628 20.86 14.59 11.51
CA HIS A 628 20.47 14.69 10.08
C HIS A 628 18.97 14.91 9.84
N CYS A 629 18.29 15.63 10.74
CA CYS A 629 16.87 15.94 10.58
C CYS A 629 16.67 17.22 9.77
N GLN A 630 15.67 17.24 8.90
CA GLN A 630 15.29 18.41 8.13
C GLN A 630 14.19 19.22 8.84
N PRO A 631 14.16 20.55 8.67
CA PRO A 631 15.05 21.35 7.79
C PRO A 631 16.38 21.80 8.42
N GLU A 632 16.62 21.52 9.69
CA GLU A 632 17.78 22.00 10.45
C GLU A 632 19.12 21.57 9.85
N HIS A 633 19.22 20.34 9.36
CA HIS A 633 20.44 19.80 8.76
C HIS A 633 20.89 20.57 7.52
N SER A 634 19.96 20.98 6.66
CA SER A 634 20.25 21.75 5.44
C SER A 634 20.41 23.25 5.70
N ARG A 635 20.08 23.74 6.91
CA ARG A 635 20.06 25.17 7.28
C ARG A 635 19.24 26.04 6.31
N ALA A 636 18.16 25.47 5.76
CA ALA A 636 17.35 26.08 4.71
C ALA A 636 15.84 25.96 5.02
N GLU A 637 15.44 26.42 6.21
CA GLU A 637 14.09 26.25 6.76
C GLU A 637 12.97 26.78 5.85
N GLU A 638 13.19 27.92 5.20
CA GLU A 638 12.19 28.53 4.31
C GLU A 638 12.00 27.76 2.99
N ARG A 639 13.03 27.03 2.54
CA ARG A 639 13.03 26.29 1.27
C ARG A 639 12.63 24.83 1.45
N VAL A 640 13.05 24.20 2.55
CA VAL A 640 12.86 22.76 2.82
C VAL A 640 11.54 22.53 3.54
N VAL A 641 10.46 22.74 2.80
CA VAL A 641 9.09 22.62 3.28
C VAL A 641 8.51 21.27 2.86
N LEU A 642 7.97 20.53 3.84
CA LEU A 642 7.25 19.28 3.59
C LEU A 642 5.97 19.54 2.79
N ARG A 643 5.85 18.84 1.65
CA ARG A 643 4.68 18.89 0.78
C ARG A 643 4.22 17.49 0.41
N PHE A 644 2.98 17.16 0.74
CA PHE A 644 2.31 15.95 0.30
C PHE A 644 1.51 16.21 -0.98
N ALA A 645 1.38 15.19 -1.83
CA ALA A 645 0.47 15.20 -2.96
C ALA A 645 -0.99 15.21 -2.47
N ALA A 646 -1.31 14.40 -1.45
CA ALA A 646 -2.58 14.45 -0.74
C ALA A 646 -2.40 14.11 0.76
N THR A 647 -3.13 14.80 1.62
CA THR A 647 -3.15 14.53 3.08
C THR A 647 -4.44 13.91 3.57
N ARG A 648 -5.46 13.78 2.70
CA ARG A 648 -6.77 13.24 3.08
C ARG A 648 -6.87 11.76 2.73
N TYR A 649 -7.27 10.95 3.70
CA TYR A 649 -7.54 9.53 3.47
C TYR A 649 -8.64 9.35 2.39
N GLY A 650 -8.46 8.36 1.53
CA GLY A 650 -9.34 8.09 0.39
C GLY A 650 -8.89 8.73 -0.93
N ARG A 651 -7.88 9.60 -0.91
CA ARG A 651 -7.20 10.05 -2.15
C ARG A 651 -6.16 9.00 -2.58
N PRO A 652 -5.94 8.79 -3.90
CA PRO A 652 -4.96 7.82 -4.38
C PRO A 652 -3.52 8.08 -3.90
N ASP A 653 -3.08 9.35 -3.90
CA ASP A 653 -1.73 9.75 -3.45
C ASP A 653 -1.66 10.09 -1.95
N TYR A 654 -2.49 9.45 -1.12
CA TYR A 654 -2.52 9.70 0.32
C TYR A 654 -1.12 9.56 0.95
N VAL A 655 -0.71 10.61 1.67
CA VAL A 655 0.59 10.77 2.36
C VAL A 655 1.83 10.55 1.51
N ARG A 656 1.69 10.54 0.19
CA ARG A 656 2.81 10.55 -0.75
C ARG A 656 3.42 11.95 -0.80
N LEU A 657 4.74 12.05 -0.90
CA LEU A 657 5.39 13.32 -1.18
C LEU A 657 4.98 13.85 -2.56
N ALA A 658 4.77 15.16 -2.65
CA ALA A 658 4.52 15.81 -3.94
C ALA A 658 5.80 15.80 -4.78
N ASP A 659 5.66 15.76 -6.11
CA ASP A 659 6.81 15.83 -7.04
C ASP A 659 7.59 17.16 -6.93
N THR A 660 6.98 18.17 -6.32
CA THR A 660 7.58 19.48 -6.04
C THR A 660 8.12 19.61 -4.60
N CYS A 661 8.08 18.52 -3.82
CA CYS A 661 8.69 18.48 -2.50
C CYS A 661 10.21 18.64 -2.62
N ALA A 662 10.84 19.27 -1.63
CA ALA A 662 12.28 19.53 -1.63
C ALA A 662 13.08 18.21 -1.72
N GLU A 663 14.13 18.19 -2.54
CA GLU A 663 15.00 17.01 -2.71
C GLU A 663 15.65 16.58 -1.39
N GLU A 664 15.92 17.52 -0.48
CA GLU A 664 16.42 17.25 0.87
C GLU A 664 15.46 16.41 1.71
N ILE A 665 14.15 16.46 1.42
CA ILE A 665 13.13 15.62 2.05
C ILE A 665 12.99 14.33 1.26
N ARG A 666 12.87 14.40 -0.07
CA ARG A 666 12.74 13.20 -0.93
C ARG A 666 13.91 12.22 -0.77
N ARG A 667 15.09 12.71 -0.39
CA ARG A 667 16.30 11.92 -0.16
C ARG A 667 16.80 12.02 1.28
N GLY A 668 15.93 12.39 2.21
CA GLY A 668 16.28 12.69 3.61
C GLY A 668 16.42 11.47 4.52
N GLY A 669 16.11 10.27 4.02
CA GLY A 669 16.27 9.02 4.75
C GLY A 669 17.73 8.64 4.96
N ASP A 670 17.98 7.79 5.94
CA ASP A 670 19.29 7.22 6.29
C ASP A 670 20.10 6.66 5.10
N ASN A 671 19.44 6.00 4.15
CA ASN A 671 20.04 5.44 2.93
C ASN A 671 19.73 6.25 1.66
N GLY A 672 19.39 7.53 1.82
CA GLY A 672 19.02 8.43 0.72
C GLY A 672 17.64 8.18 0.12
N SER A 673 16.83 7.30 0.71
CA SER A 673 15.41 7.12 0.34
C SER A 673 14.53 8.24 0.92
N GLU A 674 13.26 8.24 0.55
CA GLU A 674 12.28 9.13 1.18
C GLU A 674 11.95 8.64 2.60
N PRO A 675 11.94 9.52 3.62
CA PRO A 675 11.43 9.16 4.94
C PRO A 675 9.89 9.07 4.92
N GLY A 676 9.32 8.47 5.96
CA GLY A 676 7.87 8.27 6.12
C GLY A 676 7.41 6.86 5.73
N VAL A 677 6.08 6.67 5.68
CA VAL A 677 5.46 5.36 5.44
C VAL A 677 5.86 4.70 4.12
N TRP A 678 6.16 5.52 3.10
CA TRP A 678 6.49 5.06 1.76
C TRP A 678 7.99 4.80 1.55
N ARG A 679 8.83 4.91 2.60
CA ARG A 679 10.28 4.65 2.52
C ARG A 679 10.63 3.35 1.80
N HIS A 680 9.87 2.29 2.06
CA HIS A 680 10.08 0.97 1.48
C HIS A 680 9.85 0.89 -0.04
N LEU A 681 9.27 1.92 -0.66
CA LEU A 681 9.09 1.99 -2.11
C LEU A 681 10.38 2.39 -2.83
N PHE A 682 11.31 3.08 -2.15
CA PHE A 682 12.57 3.54 -2.72
C PHE A 682 12.39 4.32 -4.03
N GLU A 683 11.35 5.18 -4.10
CA GLU A 683 11.01 5.91 -5.33
C GLU A 683 12.17 6.74 -5.91
N PRO A 684 12.97 7.48 -5.10
CA PRO A 684 14.11 8.23 -5.63
C PRO A 684 15.14 7.34 -6.32
N GLN A 685 15.46 6.18 -5.72
CA GLN A 685 16.41 5.22 -6.27
C GLN A 685 15.88 4.58 -7.56
N ARG A 686 14.60 4.20 -7.59
CA ARG A 686 13.93 3.67 -8.80
C ARG A 686 13.94 4.69 -9.92
N GLU A 687 13.68 5.96 -9.61
CA GLU A 687 13.70 7.06 -10.56
C GLU A 687 15.11 7.26 -11.15
N ASP A 688 16.15 7.30 -10.33
CA ASP A 688 17.54 7.48 -10.77
C ASP A 688 18.01 6.31 -11.64
N ASN A 689 17.67 5.07 -11.24
CA ASN A 689 18.00 3.87 -12.00
C ASN A 689 17.31 3.89 -13.37
N LEU A 690 16.01 4.22 -13.40
CA LEU A 690 15.26 4.34 -14.64
C LEU A 690 15.84 5.42 -15.56
N ARG A 691 16.11 6.63 -15.05
CA ARG A 691 16.70 7.73 -15.85
C ARG A 691 18.02 7.32 -16.48
N THR A 692 18.84 6.57 -15.76
CA THR A 692 20.13 6.07 -16.26
C THR A 692 19.93 5.04 -17.37
N ARG A 693 19.07 4.05 -17.17
CA ARG A 693 18.76 3.05 -18.20
C ARG A 693 18.16 3.70 -19.44
N LEU A 694 17.30 4.70 -19.29
CA LEU A 694 16.81 5.46 -20.43
C LEU A 694 17.94 6.17 -21.17
N ALA A 695 18.90 6.79 -20.47
CA ALA A 695 20.06 7.39 -21.12
C ALA A 695 20.93 6.37 -21.88
N GLU A 696 21.07 5.14 -21.35
CA GLU A 696 21.80 4.06 -22.00
C GLU A 696 21.10 3.57 -23.28
N TYR A 697 19.79 3.34 -23.24
CA TYR A 697 19.05 2.67 -24.32
C TYR A 697 18.38 3.61 -25.33
N THR A 698 18.33 4.90 -25.05
CA THR A 698 17.79 5.92 -25.97
C THR A 698 18.73 6.13 -27.17
N PRO A 699 18.21 6.26 -28.41
CA PRO A 699 19.03 6.54 -29.59
C PRO A 699 19.83 7.84 -29.45
N ALA A 700 21.04 7.86 -30.03
CA ALA A 700 21.88 9.05 -30.06
C ALA A 700 21.15 10.24 -30.70
N GLY A 701 21.18 11.39 -30.01
CA GLY A 701 20.52 12.62 -30.47
C GLY A 701 19.04 12.73 -30.08
N CYS A 702 18.44 11.70 -29.48
CA CYS A 702 17.17 11.80 -28.76
C CYS A 702 17.41 12.07 -27.27
N ASP A 703 16.37 12.54 -26.59
CA ASP A 703 16.40 12.86 -25.18
C ASP A 703 15.12 12.34 -24.51
N ALA A 704 15.28 11.42 -23.56
CA ALA A 704 14.18 10.74 -22.89
C ALA A 704 13.91 11.41 -21.52
N GLY A 705 12.68 11.83 -21.30
CA GLY A 705 12.21 12.37 -20.02
C GLY A 705 11.25 11.41 -19.32
N VAL A 706 11.36 11.29 -17.99
CA VAL A 706 10.38 10.59 -17.15
C VAL A 706 9.34 11.59 -16.67
N TYR A 707 8.06 11.28 -16.88
CA TYR A 707 6.92 12.08 -16.43
C TYR A 707 5.99 11.21 -15.60
N PHE A 708 5.60 11.68 -14.41
CA PHE A 708 4.65 10.95 -13.60
C PHE A 708 3.23 11.17 -14.14
N ALA A 709 2.54 10.07 -14.48
CA ALA A 709 1.11 10.09 -14.71
C ALA A 709 0.40 10.16 -13.35
N THR A 710 -0.43 11.18 -13.18
CA THR A 710 -1.21 11.49 -11.97
C THR A 710 -2.69 11.51 -12.29
#